data_AF-A0A553NTL0-F1
#
_entry.id   AF-A0A553NTL0-F1
#
_cell.length_a   1.000
_cell.length_b   1.000
_cell.length_c   1.000
_cell.angle_alpha   90.00
_cell.angle_beta   90.00
_cell.angle_gamma   90.00
#
_symmetry.space_group_name_H-M   'P 1'
#
loop_
_entity.id
_entity.type
_entity.pdbx_description
1 polymer ?
#
loop_
_entity_poly.entity_id
_entity_poly.type
_entity_poly.pdbx_seq_one_letter_code
_entity_poly.pdbx_strand_id
1 'polypeptide(L)'
;MHFRGTSELAIERSKKNEASFHLERIWQGLVLIWLGIWFSQRLSVISDNMWSSRNKILMDTDGDDVAFLSASGDSRHGLYATSKKDLYEQGPVAQCSKAQAIALTVFVFTALFLTSLAAAFVKPFNIECPVEEIAEVEVPSDEPELVATNGEEFPWDDIRLPSFITPIRYDIELTPNLTTHWVKGIEKLIFTVKEETNFIVFHSKNITITSRTMNERLNVERMLEYPFREQIYLETDEYMVPGVSYAIRLKFQYKLSKHLEGFYLSRYNNEAGEQRFLATSHFEPTYARRAFPCFDEPDLKAKFLMTITHDTEYSAFFNTPKKAVTEVRGKNNLIRDEFEETVDMSTYLVAFVVCDFAQVHSITQKGVNVSVIAAPHKIGQAQFALESATKIMDYYDEFFGIPYPLPKEDLIAIPDFGAGAMENWGLITYRETSLLYSETQTSADAKQWIAVVVAHELAHQWFGDLVTMKWWNDLWLNEGFASWMEYLGVDHIHPEWRMMDQFFLDMVAPALALDSLTTSHPISVDVKDPKEIEAIFDTISYKKGAAIIHMLEDLVGEKTIRDGLTHYLKEHKFDNAETNDLWDAISRSWDSGKYDFTVKEMMDTWTLQMGYPLITFDQQNDTNIYTIRQERFLKSMNVNDTEIQERRHEQDDYQWVVPLTFHTDLEDFPTHKAGLLPSTKPLDMIMYLLKENEIVPWATALRHLSAWKVTLQETDLIPLINNFIQTLISPIYNKVGWGETGEHMERLLRKLILRTALDADMEEAQEKAVKYFHDYKNKNESVPPNLKAVAYSAGVKFGGLDEWKFAWTMFKESHIPSEKSIWMRALANSPHPYILQQYLDATLDRQKIKPQDVTSVLAGVARNPAGANLAWRHVQMHWDEILSNFGVGSFIIGSIIESTTSHFSTEFDYEQAHICLTTSCRGASSLPTISARSSDSLSGLENPPPPPPRFFLGLGSPSLSSESERAARRLAPPPRPRFFCLPHSSPELSSDESSDPRLRLTERPPRAPRPRPFLPMALLERLAARTSSSGA
;
A
#
# COMPACT_ATOMS: atom_id res chain seq x y z
N MET A 1 4.30 -5.06 55.96
CA MET A 1 3.10 -5.37 56.80
C MET A 1 2.19 -4.13 56.93
N HIS A 2 1.64 -3.61 55.83
CA HIS A 2 0.76 -2.42 55.85
C HIS A 2 -0.19 -2.37 54.63
N PHE A 3 -0.96 -3.45 54.41
CA PHE A 3 -2.03 -3.51 53.41
C PHE A 3 -3.26 -4.17 54.04
N ARG A 4 -4.21 -3.36 54.53
CA ARG A 4 -5.55 -3.84 54.99
C ARG A 4 -6.62 -2.75 55.20
N GLY A 5 -6.35 -1.49 54.83
CA GLY A 5 -7.26 -0.36 55.09
C GLY A 5 -8.09 0.15 53.91
N THR A 6 -7.88 -0.37 52.69
CA THR A 6 -8.45 0.20 51.45
C THR A 6 -9.61 -0.61 50.87
N SER A 7 -9.83 -1.86 51.28
CA SER A 7 -10.85 -2.75 50.70
C SER A 7 -12.28 -2.45 51.15
N GLU A 8 -12.52 -2.10 52.41
CA GLU A 8 -13.88 -1.91 52.94
C GLU A 8 -14.58 -0.69 52.33
N LEU A 9 -13.85 0.39 52.05
CA LEU A 9 -14.37 1.59 51.37
C LEU A 9 -14.75 1.35 49.89
N ALA A 10 -14.13 0.37 49.23
CA ALA A 10 -14.51 -0.02 47.87
C ALA A 10 -15.84 -0.81 47.87
N ILE A 11 -16.01 -1.72 48.83
CA ILE A 11 -17.22 -2.56 48.97
C ILE A 11 -18.46 -1.70 49.28
N GLU A 12 -18.33 -0.65 50.08
CA GLU A 12 -19.46 0.26 50.39
C GLU A 12 -19.82 1.19 49.22
N ARG A 13 -18.86 1.53 48.35
CA ARG A 13 -19.14 2.24 47.07
C ARG A 13 -19.86 1.33 46.08
N SER A 14 -19.42 0.09 45.91
CA SER A 14 -20.04 -0.89 45.00
C SER A 14 -21.54 -1.03 45.24
N LYS A 15 -21.95 -1.26 46.50
CA LYS A 15 -23.36 -1.43 46.90
C LYS A 15 -24.24 -0.18 46.66
N LYS A 16 -23.67 1.02 46.61
CA LYS A 16 -24.40 2.26 46.26
C LYS A 16 -24.64 2.38 44.75
N ASN A 17 -23.68 1.97 43.93
CA ASN A 17 -23.84 1.96 42.47
C ASN A 17 -24.87 0.91 42.03
N GLU A 18 -24.84 -0.29 42.63
CA GLU A 18 -25.79 -1.37 42.36
C GLU A 18 -27.25 -0.97 42.65
N ALA A 19 -27.50 -0.26 43.75
CA ALA A 19 -28.81 0.29 44.09
C ALA A 19 -29.28 1.39 43.09
N SER A 20 -28.36 2.22 42.60
CA SER A 20 -28.66 3.22 41.55
C SER A 20 -29.07 2.56 40.24
N PHE A 21 -28.34 1.53 39.81
CA PHE A 21 -28.59 0.79 38.57
C PHE A 21 -29.95 0.08 38.58
N HIS A 22 -30.36 -0.46 39.74
CA HIS A 22 -31.71 -1.03 39.90
C HIS A 22 -32.83 0.02 39.80
N LEU A 23 -32.66 1.21 40.40
CA LEU A 23 -33.63 2.30 40.28
C LEU A 23 -33.76 2.80 38.84
N GLU A 24 -32.64 2.90 38.12
CA GLU A 24 -32.62 3.35 36.73
C GLU A 24 -33.31 2.36 35.78
N ARG A 25 -33.08 1.05 35.94
CA ARG A 25 -33.79 0.01 35.17
C ARG A 25 -35.30 -0.04 35.48
N ILE A 26 -35.71 0.24 36.72
CA ILE A 26 -37.13 0.41 37.07
C ILE A 26 -37.72 1.64 36.35
N TRP A 27 -36.98 2.74 36.27
CA TRP A 27 -37.41 3.96 35.57
C TRP A 27 -37.56 3.73 34.07
N GLN A 28 -36.59 3.06 33.43
CA GLN A 28 -36.64 2.65 32.02
C GLN A 28 -37.84 1.72 31.75
N GLY A 29 -38.10 0.75 32.62
CA GLY A 29 -39.28 -0.13 32.52
C GLY A 29 -40.61 0.63 32.58
N LEU A 30 -40.73 1.61 33.49
CA LEU A 30 -41.91 2.48 33.60
C LEU A 30 -42.10 3.37 32.35
N VAL A 31 -41.01 3.89 31.77
CA VAL A 31 -41.05 4.67 30.51
C VAL A 31 -41.54 3.80 29.34
N LEU A 32 -41.05 2.55 29.23
CA LEU A 32 -41.49 1.63 28.18
C LEU A 32 -42.97 1.23 28.33
N ILE A 33 -43.45 1.01 29.55
CA ILE A 33 -44.88 0.79 29.82
C ILE A 33 -45.72 2.01 29.44
N TRP A 34 -45.26 3.23 29.78
CA TRP A 34 -45.95 4.48 29.45
C TRP A 34 -46.02 4.72 27.93
N LEU A 35 -44.93 4.48 27.21
CA LEU A 35 -44.87 4.53 25.74
C LEU A 35 -45.80 3.49 25.09
N GLY A 36 -45.86 2.26 25.62
CA GLY A 36 -46.79 1.22 25.15
C GLY A 36 -48.26 1.61 25.31
N ILE A 37 -48.63 2.20 26.45
CA ILE A 37 -49.98 2.72 26.71
C ILE A 37 -50.29 3.89 25.75
N TRP A 38 -49.34 4.80 25.54
CA TRP A 38 -49.49 5.94 24.64
C TRP A 38 -49.68 5.52 23.16
N PHE A 39 -48.92 4.52 22.69
CA PHE A 39 -49.07 3.95 21.35
C PHE A 39 -50.42 3.22 21.18
N SER A 40 -50.83 2.44 22.18
CA SER A 40 -52.13 1.75 22.21
C SER A 40 -53.30 2.74 22.08
N GLN A 41 -53.26 3.85 22.83
CA GLN A 41 -54.28 4.90 22.75
C GLN A 41 -54.29 5.61 21.39
N ARG A 42 -53.13 5.87 20.76
CA ARG A 42 -53.08 6.46 19.41
C ARG A 42 -53.60 5.52 18.31
N LEU A 43 -53.32 4.22 18.39
CA LEU A 43 -53.77 3.25 17.38
C LEU A 43 -55.31 3.09 17.37
N SER A 44 -55.96 3.17 18.54
CA SER A 44 -57.43 3.25 18.63
C SER A 44 -57.99 4.45 17.86
N VAL A 45 -57.42 5.65 18.05
CA VAL A 45 -57.90 6.87 17.39
C VAL A 45 -57.68 6.85 15.87
N ILE A 46 -56.66 6.16 15.37
CA ILE A 46 -56.41 6.04 13.92
C ILE A 46 -57.37 5.02 13.27
N SER A 47 -57.67 3.91 13.96
CA SER A 47 -58.65 2.90 13.51
C SER A 47 -60.01 3.50 13.17
N ASP A 48 -60.58 4.26 14.11
CA ASP A 48 -61.97 4.72 14.00
C ASP A 48 -62.14 5.84 12.96
N ASN A 49 -61.12 6.69 12.79
CA ASN A 49 -61.11 7.71 11.74
C ASN A 49 -61.06 7.09 10.32
N MET A 50 -60.27 6.02 10.11
CA MET A 50 -60.18 5.36 8.79
C MET A 50 -61.48 4.64 8.37
N TRP A 51 -62.32 4.22 9.31
CA TRP A 51 -63.62 3.60 9.00
C TRP A 51 -64.78 4.60 8.90
N SER A 52 -64.68 5.78 9.53
CA SER A 52 -65.71 6.83 9.47
C SER A 52 -65.86 7.45 8.08
N SER A 53 -64.74 7.73 7.39
CA SER A 53 -64.73 8.49 6.13
C SER A 53 -65.05 7.67 4.87
N ARG A 54 -65.31 6.36 4.97
CA ARG A 54 -65.48 5.47 3.79
C ARG A 54 -66.92 5.24 3.33
N ASN A 55 -67.89 5.94 3.92
CA ASN A 55 -69.33 5.75 3.67
C ASN A 55 -70.12 7.07 3.49
N LYS A 56 -69.65 7.96 2.60
CA LYS A 56 -70.49 9.00 1.96
C LYS A 56 -69.82 9.62 0.72
N ILE A 57 -70.64 10.18 -0.17
CA ILE A 57 -70.28 10.87 -1.42
C ILE A 57 -69.72 9.92 -2.51
N LEU A 58 -70.61 9.06 -3.00
CA LEU A 58 -70.72 8.76 -4.43
C LEU A 58 -72.07 9.35 -4.88
N MET A 59 -72.03 10.49 -5.55
CA MET A 59 -73.13 11.29 -6.14
C MET A 59 -72.47 12.54 -6.76
N ASP A 60 -72.77 13.01 -7.96
CA ASP A 60 -73.59 12.47 -9.06
C ASP A 60 -73.21 13.21 -10.39
N THR A 61 -73.86 12.86 -11.51
CA THR A 61 -73.91 13.60 -12.81
C THR A 61 -72.63 13.75 -13.66
N ASP A 62 -72.55 12.93 -14.72
CA ASP A 62 -72.59 13.27 -16.17
C ASP A 62 -71.68 14.35 -16.81
N GLY A 63 -71.22 14.10 -18.05
CA GLY A 63 -70.43 15.04 -18.86
C GLY A 63 -69.79 14.43 -20.13
N ASP A 64 -70.60 14.14 -21.14
CA ASP A 64 -70.32 13.31 -22.33
C ASP A 64 -69.17 13.70 -23.30
N ASP A 65 -68.66 12.65 -23.99
CA ASP A 65 -68.64 12.49 -25.47
C ASP A 65 -67.34 12.55 -26.34
N VAL A 66 -67.43 11.91 -27.52
CA VAL A 66 -66.55 11.90 -28.73
C VAL A 66 -65.11 11.36 -28.54
N ALA A 67 -64.68 10.15 -28.94
CA ALA A 67 -65.17 9.08 -29.85
C ALA A 67 -64.90 9.22 -31.37
N PHE A 68 -64.84 8.06 -32.04
CA PHE A 68 -64.65 7.72 -33.48
C PHE A 68 -63.20 7.39 -33.95
N LEU A 69 -62.84 6.22 -34.54
CA LEU A 69 -63.44 5.14 -35.40
C LEU A 69 -62.95 5.23 -36.87
N SER A 70 -62.86 4.17 -37.70
CA SER A 70 -63.16 2.72 -37.62
C SER A 70 -62.50 1.89 -38.77
N ALA A 71 -62.88 0.60 -38.89
CA ALA A 71 -62.79 -0.30 -40.07
C ALA A 71 -61.40 -0.93 -40.37
N SER A 72 -61.16 -2.23 -40.12
CA SER A 72 -61.64 -3.48 -40.79
C SER A 72 -61.11 -3.62 -42.24
N GLY A 73 -60.47 -4.68 -42.72
CA GLY A 73 -60.45 -6.15 -42.48
C GLY A 73 -59.90 -6.79 -43.79
N ASP A 74 -59.73 -8.09 -44.01
CA ASP A 74 -60.01 -9.29 -43.20
C ASP A 74 -59.17 -10.50 -43.73
N SER A 75 -58.77 -11.42 -42.82
CA SER A 75 -58.27 -12.79 -43.09
C SER A 75 -56.87 -12.94 -43.79
N ARG A 76 -56.06 -14.00 -43.61
CA ARG A 76 -56.26 -15.36 -43.03
C ARG A 76 -55.03 -15.90 -42.26
N HIS A 77 -55.32 -16.85 -41.36
CA HIS A 77 -54.46 -17.95 -40.83
C HIS A 77 -53.19 -17.65 -40.01
N GLY A 78 -53.27 -18.01 -38.71
CA GLY A 78 -52.19 -18.19 -37.75
C GLY A 78 -52.81 -18.33 -36.36
N LEU A 79 -52.59 -19.44 -35.63
CA LEU A 79 -53.44 -19.79 -34.48
C LEU A 79 -52.97 -19.21 -33.14
N TYR A 80 -53.91 -18.53 -32.46
CA TYR A 80 -54.06 -18.30 -31.02
C TYR A 80 -52.82 -17.95 -30.17
N ALA A 81 -52.75 -16.68 -29.80
CA ALA A 81 -52.16 -16.24 -28.53
C ALA A 81 -53.27 -15.65 -27.63
N THR A 82 -53.35 -16.07 -26.38
CA THR A 82 -54.23 -15.47 -25.35
C THR A 82 -53.53 -14.34 -24.59
N SER A 83 -54.31 -13.41 -24.03
CA SER A 83 -53.80 -12.10 -23.58
C SER A 83 -53.45 -12.04 -22.08
N LYS A 84 -52.73 -10.98 -21.67
CA LYS A 84 -52.20 -10.74 -20.31
C LYS A 84 -53.27 -10.42 -19.23
N LYS A 85 -54.36 -11.17 -19.13
CA LYS A 85 -55.41 -10.95 -18.11
C LYS A 85 -55.71 -12.15 -17.21
N ASP A 86 -55.42 -13.38 -17.65
CA ASP A 86 -55.84 -14.60 -16.93
C ASP A 86 -54.78 -15.13 -15.92
N LEU A 87 -53.69 -14.40 -15.71
CA LEU A 87 -52.55 -14.81 -14.85
C LEU A 87 -52.65 -14.35 -13.38
N TYR A 88 -53.76 -13.72 -12.97
CA TYR A 88 -53.91 -13.09 -11.64
C TYR A 88 -55.04 -13.64 -10.75
N GLU A 89 -55.88 -14.57 -11.22
CA GLU A 89 -57.08 -15.01 -10.47
C GLU A 89 -57.06 -16.44 -9.90
N GLN A 90 -56.03 -17.27 -10.16
CA GLN A 90 -55.98 -18.65 -9.63
C GLN A 90 -54.65 -19.01 -8.94
N GLY A 91 -54.48 -18.46 -7.73
CA GLY A 91 -53.51 -18.89 -6.73
C GLY A 91 -54.07 -18.62 -5.32
N PRO A 92 -53.84 -19.48 -4.31
CA PRO A 92 -54.56 -19.40 -3.04
C PRO A 92 -54.04 -18.26 -2.15
N VAL A 93 -54.66 -17.08 -2.25
CA VAL A 93 -54.51 -16.02 -1.26
C VAL A 93 -55.08 -16.51 0.07
N ALA A 94 -54.21 -16.77 1.05
CA ALA A 94 -54.61 -17.19 2.38
C ALA A 94 -55.39 -16.07 3.08
N GLN A 95 -56.72 -16.18 3.13
CA GLN A 95 -57.57 -15.29 3.93
C GLN A 95 -57.30 -15.53 5.42
N CYS A 96 -56.31 -14.81 5.98
CA CYS A 96 -56.05 -14.78 7.40
C CYS A 96 -57.26 -14.17 8.11
N SER A 97 -58.08 -15.01 8.73
CA SER A 97 -59.27 -14.54 9.46
C SER A 97 -58.88 -13.63 10.61
N LYS A 98 -59.80 -12.74 11.03
CA LYS A 98 -59.54 -11.81 12.15
C LYS A 98 -59.12 -12.56 13.44
N ALA A 99 -59.59 -13.81 13.62
CA ALA A 99 -59.16 -14.69 14.71
C ALA A 99 -57.72 -15.20 14.54
N GLN A 100 -57.31 -15.62 13.34
CA GLN A 100 -55.93 -16.06 13.06
C GLN A 100 -54.93 -14.91 13.17
N ALA A 101 -55.28 -13.70 12.70
CA ALA A 101 -54.45 -12.52 12.85
C ALA A 101 -54.21 -12.18 14.33
N ILE A 102 -55.28 -12.18 15.15
CA ILE A 102 -55.17 -12.00 16.60
C ILE A 102 -54.34 -13.11 17.25
N ALA A 103 -54.54 -14.38 16.87
CA ALA A 103 -53.77 -15.51 17.41
C ALA A 103 -52.27 -15.40 17.09
N LEU A 104 -51.91 -15.02 15.85
CA LEU A 104 -50.53 -14.76 15.45
C LEU A 104 -49.92 -13.58 16.23
N THR A 105 -50.65 -12.46 16.37
CA THR A 105 -50.19 -11.32 17.16
C THR A 105 -49.96 -11.69 18.63
N VAL A 106 -50.91 -12.40 19.25
CA VAL A 106 -50.78 -12.88 20.64
C VAL A 106 -49.60 -13.85 20.78
N PHE A 107 -49.42 -14.77 19.84
CA PHE A 107 -48.28 -15.70 19.84
C PHE A 107 -46.94 -14.97 19.75
N VAL A 108 -46.80 -14.03 18.81
CA VAL A 108 -45.57 -13.22 18.66
C VAL A 108 -45.29 -12.37 19.90
N PHE A 109 -46.28 -11.68 20.46
CA PHE A 109 -46.08 -10.90 21.70
C PHE A 109 -45.81 -11.78 22.92
N THR A 110 -46.38 -12.99 23.00
CA THR A 110 -46.10 -13.94 24.08
C THR A 110 -44.70 -14.54 23.93
N ALA A 111 -44.25 -14.83 22.71
CA ALA A 111 -42.88 -15.26 22.43
C ALA A 111 -41.86 -14.17 22.79
N LEU A 112 -42.09 -12.92 22.37
CA LEU A 112 -41.24 -11.77 22.73
C LEU A 112 -41.25 -11.47 24.23
N PHE A 113 -42.38 -11.66 24.91
CA PHE A 113 -42.45 -11.54 26.37
C PHE A 113 -41.68 -12.66 27.06
N LEU A 114 -41.76 -13.91 26.58
CA LEU A 114 -41.03 -15.05 27.13
C LEU A 114 -39.52 -14.99 26.87
N THR A 115 -39.06 -14.49 25.71
CA THR A 115 -37.63 -14.26 25.46
C THR A 115 -37.09 -13.08 26.28
N SER A 116 -37.88 -12.02 26.45
CA SER A 116 -37.57 -10.92 27.38
C SER A 116 -37.48 -11.41 28.84
N LEU A 117 -38.43 -12.26 29.26
CA LEU A 117 -38.41 -12.88 30.59
C LEU A 117 -37.21 -13.82 30.76
N ALA A 118 -36.86 -14.59 29.75
CA ALA A 118 -35.64 -15.41 29.76
C ALA A 118 -34.38 -14.53 29.89
N ALA A 119 -34.24 -13.48 29.07
CA ALA A 119 -33.11 -12.54 29.15
C ALA A 119 -33.04 -11.78 30.49
N ALA A 120 -34.17 -11.59 31.18
CA ALA A 120 -34.24 -10.95 32.50
C ALA A 120 -33.94 -11.90 33.67
N PHE A 121 -34.05 -13.22 33.49
CA PHE A 121 -33.86 -14.22 34.55
C PHE A 121 -32.74 -15.25 34.29
N VAL A 122 -32.13 -15.26 33.10
CA VAL A 122 -30.78 -15.81 32.90
C VAL A 122 -29.83 -14.96 33.73
N LYS A 123 -29.40 -15.51 34.87
CA LYS A 123 -28.28 -14.95 35.62
C LYS A 123 -27.05 -14.87 34.70
N PRO A 124 -26.17 -13.87 34.85
CA PRO A 124 -24.84 -13.98 34.30
C PRO A 124 -24.20 -15.27 34.82
N PHE A 125 -23.52 -16.02 33.96
CA PHE A 125 -22.53 -16.97 34.43
C PHE A 125 -21.46 -16.15 35.16
N ASN A 126 -21.22 -16.48 36.44
CA ASN A 126 -19.98 -16.05 37.09
C ASN A 126 -18.84 -16.81 36.40
N ILE A 127 -18.30 -16.23 35.34
CA ILE A 127 -16.90 -16.40 35.03
C ILE A 127 -16.18 -15.64 36.14
N GLU A 128 -15.71 -16.38 37.14
CA GLU A 128 -14.60 -15.89 37.96
C GLU A 128 -13.42 -15.78 37.01
N CYS A 129 -13.18 -14.58 36.46
CA CYS A 129 -11.92 -14.32 35.78
C CYS A 129 -10.82 -14.56 36.81
N PRO A 130 -9.89 -15.50 36.57
CA PRO A 130 -8.64 -15.48 37.31
C PRO A 130 -8.03 -14.11 37.02
N VAL A 131 -7.75 -13.34 38.06
CA VAL A 131 -6.63 -12.40 37.98
C VAL A 131 -5.39 -13.27 38.17
N GLU A 132 -5.06 -14.02 37.12
CA GLU A 132 -3.67 -14.36 36.90
C GLU A 132 -2.93 -13.02 36.78
N GLU A 133 -1.81 -12.91 37.47
CA GLU A 133 -0.87 -11.83 37.23
C GLU A 133 -0.52 -11.87 35.74
N ILE A 134 -0.37 -10.72 35.09
CA ILE A 134 0.04 -10.67 33.68
C ILE A 134 1.45 -11.26 33.64
N ALA A 135 1.53 -12.56 33.36
CA ALA A 135 2.77 -13.20 33.00
C ALA A 135 3.30 -12.46 31.78
N GLU A 136 4.60 -12.16 31.80
CA GLU A 136 5.31 -11.76 30.60
C GLU A 136 5.04 -12.87 29.57
N VAL A 137 4.29 -12.54 28.53
CA VAL A 137 4.04 -13.48 27.43
C VAL A 137 5.36 -13.57 26.69
N GLU A 138 6.20 -14.51 27.12
CA GLU A 138 7.33 -14.99 26.34
C GLU A 138 6.76 -15.34 24.95
N VAL A 139 7.03 -14.46 23.99
CA VAL A 139 6.68 -14.70 22.59
C VAL A 139 7.44 -15.96 22.21
N PRO A 140 6.75 -17.08 21.91
CA PRO A 140 7.46 -18.30 21.56
C PRO A 140 8.34 -18.00 20.36
N SER A 141 9.58 -18.49 20.38
CA SER A 141 10.38 -18.55 19.16
C SER A 141 9.64 -19.46 18.19
N ASP A 142 8.97 -18.89 17.19
CA ASP A 142 8.18 -19.61 16.19
C ASP A 142 9.03 -20.51 15.26
N GLU A 143 10.35 -20.52 15.44
CA GLU A 143 11.23 -21.55 14.87
C GLU A 143 10.98 -22.90 15.56
N PRO A 144 10.60 -23.96 14.81
CA PRO A 144 10.52 -25.31 15.34
C PRO A 144 11.93 -25.84 15.66
N GLU A 145 12.00 -26.94 16.41
CA GLU A 145 13.25 -27.68 16.62
C GLU A 145 13.93 -27.99 15.27
N LEU A 146 15.27 -27.93 15.23
CA LEU A 146 16.12 -28.14 14.06
C LEU A 146 16.10 -29.61 13.58
N VAL A 147 14.94 -30.05 13.11
CA VAL A 147 14.64 -31.44 12.79
C VAL A 147 14.21 -31.53 11.32
N ALA A 148 14.96 -32.30 10.55
CA ALA A 148 14.70 -32.54 9.14
C ALA A 148 13.44 -33.40 8.93
N THR A 149 12.92 -33.43 7.69
CA THR A 149 11.70 -34.19 7.32
C THR A 149 11.72 -35.69 7.63
N ASN A 150 12.90 -36.26 7.89
CA ASN A 150 13.09 -37.67 8.26
C ASN A 150 13.24 -37.91 9.77
N GLY A 151 13.28 -36.87 10.60
CA GLY A 151 13.46 -36.95 12.06
C GLY A 151 14.91 -36.92 12.56
N GLU A 152 15.89 -36.64 11.68
CA GLU A 152 17.27 -36.34 12.10
C GLU A 152 17.44 -34.85 12.45
N GLU A 153 18.44 -34.55 13.28
CA GLU A 153 18.92 -33.18 13.54
C GLU A 153 19.49 -32.55 12.26
N PHE A 154 19.10 -31.32 11.94
CA PHE A 154 19.54 -30.59 10.75
C PHE A 154 20.88 -29.86 11.04
N PRO A 155 22.03 -30.23 10.43
CA PRO A 155 23.35 -29.81 10.91
C PRO A 155 23.76 -28.35 10.60
N TRP A 156 22.84 -27.48 10.21
CA TRP A 156 23.11 -26.09 9.86
C TRP A 156 22.13 -25.15 10.56
N ASP A 157 22.63 -24.41 11.55
CA ASP A 157 21.82 -23.49 12.36
C ASP A 157 22.02 -22.02 11.96
N ASP A 158 21.82 -21.72 10.68
CA ASP A 158 21.61 -20.35 10.20
C ASP A 158 20.53 -20.36 9.09
N ILE A 159 19.82 -19.26 8.91
CA ILE A 159 18.93 -19.02 7.77
C ILE A 159 19.72 -18.58 6.53
N ARG A 160 20.87 -17.93 6.73
CA ARG A 160 21.87 -17.66 5.68
C ARG A 160 22.61 -18.94 5.29
N LEU A 161 23.08 -19.00 4.05
CA LEU A 161 23.85 -20.13 3.53
C LEU A 161 25.34 -20.09 3.96
N PRO A 162 26.04 -21.24 3.96
CA PRO A 162 27.46 -21.29 4.32
C PRO A 162 28.35 -20.53 3.33
N SER A 163 28.97 -19.45 3.80
CA SER A 163 29.79 -18.52 3.00
C SER A 163 31.06 -19.14 2.38
N PHE A 164 31.44 -20.36 2.77
CA PHE A 164 32.57 -21.10 2.18
C PHE A 164 32.28 -21.67 0.78
N ILE A 165 31.03 -21.69 0.32
CA ILE A 165 30.68 -22.14 -1.04
C ILE A 165 30.65 -20.95 -2.00
N THR A 166 30.92 -21.18 -3.28
CA THR A 166 30.68 -20.19 -4.34
C THR A 166 30.20 -20.92 -5.59
N PRO A 167 28.97 -20.66 -6.08
CA PRO A 167 28.53 -21.18 -7.37
C PRO A 167 29.36 -20.54 -8.49
N ILE A 168 29.47 -21.27 -9.59
CA ILE A 168 30.12 -20.79 -10.82
C ILE A 168 29.09 -20.79 -11.95
N ARG A 169 28.31 -21.88 -12.07
CA ARG A 169 27.38 -22.05 -13.17
C ARG A 169 26.29 -23.08 -12.90
N TYR A 170 25.08 -22.78 -13.33
CA TYR A 170 23.94 -23.68 -13.41
C TYR A 170 23.67 -24.06 -14.88
N ASP A 171 23.86 -25.33 -15.25
CA ASP A 171 23.28 -25.88 -16.50
C ASP A 171 21.87 -26.38 -16.18
N ILE A 172 20.82 -25.74 -16.69
CA ILE A 172 19.41 -26.07 -16.35
C ILE A 172 18.65 -26.53 -17.59
N GLU A 173 18.15 -27.77 -17.58
CA GLU A 173 17.17 -28.28 -18.55
C GLU A 173 15.78 -28.37 -17.93
N LEU A 174 14.80 -27.66 -18.48
CA LEU A 174 13.40 -27.73 -18.05
C LEU A 174 12.49 -28.34 -19.14
N THR A 175 11.49 -29.09 -18.70
CA THR A 175 10.38 -29.60 -19.53
C THR A 175 9.06 -29.32 -18.82
N PRO A 176 8.51 -28.10 -18.92
CA PRO A 176 7.14 -27.80 -18.52
C PRO A 176 6.15 -28.44 -19.50
N ASN A 177 5.03 -28.94 -19.00
CA ASN A 177 3.91 -29.38 -19.84
C ASN A 177 2.62 -28.66 -19.42
N LEU A 178 2.15 -27.74 -20.26
CA LEU A 178 1.03 -26.84 -19.96
C LEU A 178 -0.34 -27.56 -19.94
N THR A 179 -0.44 -28.80 -20.40
CA THR A 179 -1.67 -29.62 -20.29
C THR A 179 -1.82 -30.31 -18.93
N THR A 180 -0.71 -30.76 -18.32
CA THR A 180 -0.72 -31.44 -17.01
C THR A 180 -0.30 -30.53 -15.84
N HIS A 181 0.25 -29.37 -16.17
CA HIS A 181 0.88 -28.40 -15.27
C HIS A 181 2.08 -28.95 -14.49
N TRP A 182 2.67 -30.08 -14.92
CA TRP A 182 3.90 -30.60 -14.33
C TRP A 182 5.14 -30.07 -15.03
N VAL A 183 6.18 -29.82 -14.24
CA VAL A 183 7.53 -29.49 -14.69
C VAL A 183 8.45 -30.63 -14.32
N LYS A 184 9.33 -31.01 -15.24
CA LYS A 184 10.48 -31.87 -14.96
C LYS A 184 11.75 -31.08 -15.24
N GLY A 185 12.67 -31.08 -14.29
CA GLY A 185 13.93 -30.39 -14.40
C GLY A 185 15.11 -31.34 -14.23
N ILE A 186 16.21 -31.00 -14.89
CA ILE A 186 17.53 -31.56 -14.64
C ILE A 186 18.48 -30.38 -14.57
N GLU A 187 19.19 -30.23 -13.46
CA GLU A 187 20.27 -29.26 -13.35
C GLU A 187 21.61 -29.94 -13.17
N LYS A 188 22.68 -29.24 -13.57
CA LYS A 188 24.04 -29.49 -13.15
C LYS A 188 24.62 -28.18 -12.63
N LEU A 189 24.70 -28.09 -11.31
CA LEU A 189 25.28 -26.99 -10.55
C LEU A 189 26.78 -27.23 -10.41
N ILE A 190 27.58 -26.29 -10.89
CA ILE A 190 29.05 -26.24 -10.79
C ILE A 190 29.42 -25.19 -9.75
N PHE A 191 30.27 -25.55 -8.79
CA PHE A 191 30.67 -24.71 -7.67
C PHE A 191 32.12 -24.98 -7.23
N THR A 192 32.68 -24.10 -6.42
CA THR A 192 33.94 -24.29 -5.69
C THR A 192 33.73 -24.08 -4.20
N VAL A 193 34.64 -24.63 -3.39
CA VAL A 193 34.72 -24.35 -1.94
C VAL A 193 35.96 -23.50 -1.64
N LYS A 194 35.83 -22.61 -0.64
CA LYS A 194 36.90 -21.77 -0.07
C LYS A 194 37.66 -22.51 1.04
N GLU A 195 36.97 -23.41 1.74
CA GLU A 195 37.46 -24.16 2.90
C GLU A 195 37.24 -25.67 2.70
N GLU A 196 37.88 -26.51 3.52
CA GLU A 196 37.75 -27.97 3.44
C GLU A 196 36.46 -28.43 4.16
N THR A 197 35.56 -29.10 3.44
CA THR A 197 34.20 -29.43 3.93
C THR A 197 33.66 -30.72 3.30
N ASN A 198 32.87 -31.51 4.03
CA ASN A 198 32.17 -32.69 3.51
C ASN A 198 30.67 -32.44 3.27
N PHE A 199 30.20 -31.18 3.24
CA PHE A 199 28.78 -30.88 3.04
C PHE A 199 28.52 -29.61 2.23
N ILE A 200 27.30 -29.53 1.67
CA ILE A 200 26.73 -28.32 1.07
C ILE A 200 25.32 -28.07 1.60
N VAL A 201 24.94 -26.79 1.72
CA VAL A 201 23.57 -26.35 2.02
C VAL A 201 23.10 -25.40 0.91
N PHE A 202 21.87 -25.56 0.44
CA PHE A 202 21.26 -24.71 -0.59
C PHE A 202 19.74 -24.64 -0.39
N HIS A 203 19.08 -23.67 -1.03
CA HIS A 203 17.65 -23.44 -0.92
C HIS A 203 16.83 -24.30 -1.91
N SER A 204 15.69 -24.82 -1.46
CA SER A 204 14.72 -25.57 -2.27
C SER A 204 13.36 -25.67 -1.57
N LYS A 205 12.31 -25.11 -2.17
CA LYS A 205 10.94 -25.04 -1.60
C LYS A 205 9.92 -25.65 -2.55
N ASN A 206 9.17 -26.66 -2.08
CA ASN A 206 8.13 -27.39 -2.84
C ASN A 206 8.61 -28.15 -4.10
N ILE A 207 9.91 -28.46 -4.20
CA ILE A 207 10.53 -29.23 -5.30
C ILE A 207 10.79 -30.67 -4.84
N THR A 208 10.38 -31.68 -5.62
CA THR A 208 10.73 -33.09 -5.32
C THR A 208 12.00 -33.50 -6.06
N ILE A 209 13.11 -33.70 -5.35
CA ILE A 209 14.36 -34.23 -5.91
C ILE A 209 14.25 -35.76 -6.07
N THR A 210 14.40 -36.24 -7.30
CA THR A 210 14.19 -37.65 -7.69
C THR A 210 15.49 -38.42 -7.94
N SER A 211 16.60 -37.72 -8.13
CA SER A 211 17.91 -38.29 -8.44
C SER A 211 18.96 -37.24 -8.12
N ARG A 212 19.99 -37.62 -7.35
CA ARG A 212 21.17 -36.80 -7.05
C ARG A 212 22.42 -37.59 -7.43
N THR A 213 23.38 -36.93 -8.06
CA THR A 213 24.63 -37.56 -8.52
C THR A 213 25.70 -36.49 -8.59
N MET A 214 26.75 -36.60 -7.78
CA MET A 214 27.89 -35.69 -7.89
C MET A 214 28.87 -36.18 -8.98
N ASN A 215 30.00 -35.51 -9.15
CA ASN A 215 31.04 -35.94 -10.09
C ASN A 215 31.59 -37.33 -9.72
N GLU A 216 32.28 -38.01 -10.66
CA GLU A 216 32.75 -39.41 -10.53
C GLU A 216 33.81 -39.67 -9.43
N ARG A 217 33.95 -38.74 -8.48
CA ARG A 217 34.91 -38.78 -7.36
C ARG A 217 34.23 -38.82 -5.99
N LEU A 218 32.96 -38.43 -5.86
CA LEU A 218 32.27 -38.28 -4.58
C LEU A 218 30.83 -38.82 -4.67
N ASN A 219 30.41 -39.52 -3.63
CA ASN A 219 29.03 -39.97 -3.43
C ASN A 219 28.32 -39.06 -2.41
N VAL A 220 26.99 -39.01 -2.50
CA VAL A 220 26.15 -38.30 -1.51
C VAL A 220 25.63 -39.32 -0.50
N GLU A 221 26.22 -39.37 0.68
CA GLU A 221 25.83 -40.29 1.75
C GLU A 221 24.48 -39.90 2.34
N ARG A 222 24.36 -38.65 2.80
CA ARG A 222 23.18 -38.14 3.51
C ARG A 222 22.54 -36.97 2.77
N MET A 223 21.23 -36.85 2.93
CA MET A 223 20.41 -35.76 2.41
C MET A 223 19.31 -35.47 3.44
N LEU A 224 19.24 -34.23 3.89
CA LEU A 224 18.26 -33.75 4.87
C LEU A 224 17.55 -32.52 4.31
N GLU A 225 16.24 -32.47 4.47
CA GLU A 225 15.40 -31.33 4.05
C GLU A 225 14.86 -30.65 5.32
N TYR A 226 14.99 -29.32 5.44
CA TYR A 226 14.43 -28.53 6.54
C TYR A 226 13.48 -27.47 5.96
N PRO A 227 12.18 -27.77 5.80
CA PRO A 227 11.24 -26.93 5.05
C PRO A 227 10.95 -25.57 5.69
N PHE A 228 11.27 -25.39 6.98
CA PHE A 228 11.02 -24.13 7.69
C PHE A 228 11.96 -23.01 7.23
N ARG A 229 13.27 -23.25 7.22
CA ARG A 229 14.28 -22.35 6.60
C ARG A 229 14.46 -22.60 5.09
N GLU A 230 13.66 -23.50 4.50
CA GLU A 230 13.64 -23.81 3.06
C GLU A 230 14.96 -24.38 2.50
N GLN A 231 15.76 -25.00 3.36
CA GLN A 231 17.11 -25.49 3.06
C GLN A 231 17.17 -27.01 2.86
N ILE A 232 18.15 -27.45 2.07
CA ILE A 232 18.55 -28.85 1.94
C ILE A 232 20.05 -28.96 2.25
N TYR A 233 20.40 -29.88 3.15
CA TYR A 233 21.76 -30.26 3.51
C TYR A 233 22.13 -31.56 2.80
N LEU A 234 23.25 -31.59 2.08
CA LEU A 234 23.81 -32.80 1.46
C LEU A 234 25.22 -33.08 1.99
N GLU A 235 25.48 -34.33 2.35
CA GLU A 235 26.76 -34.79 2.92
C GLU A 235 27.48 -35.77 1.99
N THR A 236 28.80 -35.70 1.96
CA THR A 236 29.67 -36.39 1.00
C THR A 236 30.64 -37.35 1.68
N ASP A 237 30.97 -38.45 0.99
CA ASP A 237 31.81 -39.55 1.51
C ASP A 237 33.30 -39.20 1.68
N GLU A 238 33.81 -38.29 0.85
CA GLU A 238 35.10 -37.62 1.07
C GLU A 238 34.93 -36.08 1.14
N TYR A 239 35.95 -35.38 1.64
CA TYR A 239 35.95 -33.92 1.74
C TYR A 239 36.18 -33.24 0.39
N MET A 240 35.42 -32.17 0.15
CA MET A 240 35.67 -31.19 -0.89
C MET A 240 36.81 -30.25 -0.43
N VAL A 241 37.80 -30.02 -1.29
CA VAL A 241 39.01 -29.26 -0.96
C VAL A 241 39.09 -27.92 -1.71
N PRO A 242 39.70 -26.87 -1.12
CA PRO A 242 39.79 -25.56 -1.74
C PRO A 242 40.43 -25.55 -3.13
N GLY A 243 39.89 -24.72 -4.03
CA GLY A 243 40.40 -24.53 -5.39
C GLY A 243 40.08 -25.66 -6.39
N VAL A 244 39.32 -26.69 -5.98
CA VAL A 244 38.77 -27.71 -6.89
C VAL A 244 37.31 -27.38 -7.21
N SER A 245 36.96 -27.41 -8.50
CA SER A 245 35.56 -27.28 -8.93
C SER A 245 34.81 -28.61 -8.83
N TYR A 246 33.69 -28.59 -8.12
CA TYR A 246 32.77 -29.69 -7.97
C TYR A 246 31.54 -29.47 -8.85
N ALA A 247 30.83 -30.56 -9.13
CA ALA A 247 29.58 -30.49 -9.89
C ALA A 247 28.58 -31.50 -9.33
N ILE A 248 27.40 -31.02 -8.96
CA ILE A 248 26.27 -31.85 -8.55
C ILE A 248 25.19 -31.80 -9.63
N ARG A 249 24.68 -32.97 -10.01
CA ARG A 249 23.55 -33.12 -10.92
C ARG A 249 22.33 -33.57 -10.14
N LEU A 250 21.29 -32.75 -10.15
CA LEU A 250 20.00 -33.07 -9.55
C LEU A 250 18.95 -33.24 -10.66
N LYS A 251 17.99 -34.14 -10.46
CA LYS A 251 16.79 -34.25 -11.30
C LYS A 251 15.58 -34.07 -10.42
N PHE A 252 14.70 -33.16 -10.78
CA PHE A 252 13.57 -32.77 -9.95
C PHE A 252 12.27 -32.71 -10.74
N GLN A 253 11.16 -32.71 -10.01
CA GLN A 253 9.83 -32.46 -10.58
C GLN A 253 8.95 -31.77 -9.55
N TYR A 254 8.05 -30.93 -10.04
CA TYR A 254 7.02 -30.24 -9.26
C TYR A 254 5.86 -29.86 -10.18
N LYS A 255 4.79 -29.34 -9.59
CA LYS A 255 3.65 -28.80 -10.32
C LYS A 255 3.75 -27.27 -10.35
N LEU A 256 3.48 -26.65 -11.49
CA LEU A 256 3.46 -25.19 -11.64
C LEU A 256 2.61 -24.56 -10.53
N SER A 257 3.17 -23.52 -9.92
CA SER A 257 2.50 -22.77 -8.86
C SER A 257 1.19 -22.12 -9.37
N LYS A 258 0.23 -21.94 -8.46
CA LYS A 258 -0.97 -21.11 -8.67
C LYS A 258 -0.85 -19.72 -8.03
N HIS A 259 0.19 -19.52 -7.24
CA HIS A 259 0.55 -18.25 -6.65
C HIS A 259 1.46 -17.52 -7.66
N LEU A 260 1.53 -16.20 -7.62
CA LEU A 260 2.19 -15.38 -8.66
C LEU A 260 3.71 -15.28 -8.43
N GLU A 261 4.33 -16.39 -8.06
CA GLU A 261 5.65 -16.53 -7.43
C GLU A 261 6.26 -17.91 -7.74
N GLY A 262 7.59 -17.96 -7.91
CA GLY A 262 8.30 -19.13 -8.42
C GLY A 262 8.04 -19.33 -9.91
N PHE A 263 8.01 -20.58 -10.39
CA PHE A 263 7.57 -20.91 -11.75
C PHE A 263 6.09 -21.31 -11.74
N TYR A 264 5.24 -20.45 -12.29
CA TYR A 264 3.79 -20.49 -12.09
C TYR A 264 2.98 -20.47 -13.39
N LEU A 265 1.71 -20.84 -13.26
CA LEU A 265 0.75 -20.93 -14.37
C LEU A 265 -0.06 -19.63 -14.50
N SER A 266 0.03 -18.98 -15.65
CA SER A 266 -0.68 -17.75 -16.02
C SER A 266 -1.58 -17.99 -17.24
N ARG A 267 -2.61 -17.15 -17.46
CA ARG A 267 -3.67 -17.45 -18.44
C ARG A 267 -4.41 -16.22 -18.99
N TYR A 268 -4.85 -16.36 -20.23
CA TYR A 268 -5.65 -15.34 -20.93
C TYR A 268 -6.73 -15.98 -21.80
N ASN A 269 -7.66 -15.17 -22.32
CA ASN A 269 -8.62 -15.61 -23.35
C ASN A 269 -8.25 -14.96 -24.69
N ASN A 270 -8.22 -15.72 -25.78
CA ASN A 270 -8.01 -15.18 -27.12
C ASN A 270 -9.28 -14.52 -27.70
N GLU A 271 -9.20 -13.99 -28.93
CA GLU A 271 -10.34 -13.32 -29.61
C GLU A 271 -11.57 -14.23 -29.80
N ALA A 272 -11.37 -15.55 -29.89
CA ALA A 272 -12.44 -16.53 -29.99
C ALA A 272 -13.04 -16.91 -28.61
N GLY A 273 -12.52 -16.33 -27.52
CA GLY A 273 -12.92 -16.65 -26.15
C GLY A 273 -12.30 -17.94 -25.60
N GLU A 274 -11.37 -18.58 -26.31
CA GLU A 274 -10.68 -19.78 -25.84
C GLU A 274 -9.68 -19.42 -24.72
N GLN A 275 -9.68 -20.19 -23.64
CA GLN A 275 -8.68 -20.06 -22.58
C GLN A 275 -7.33 -20.63 -23.04
N ARG A 276 -6.30 -19.78 -23.00
CA ARG A 276 -4.91 -20.10 -23.27
C ARG A 276 -4.10 -20.07 -21.96
N PHE A 277 -3.07 -20.91 -21.91
CA PHE A 277 -2.18 -21.05 -20.76
C PHE A 277 -0.75 -20.71 -21.16
N LEU A 278 -0.01 -20.14 -20.22
CA LEU A 278 1.43 -19.94 -20.27
C LEU A 278 2.05 -20.30 -18.92
N ALA A 279 3.34 -20.61 -18.90
CA ALA A 279 4.12 -20.66 -17.66
C ALA A 279 5.14 -19.52 -17.65
N THR A 280 5.35 -18.92 -16.48
CA THR A 280 6.23 -17.74 -16.30
C THR A 280 6.89 -17.79 -14.92
N SER A 281 8.08 -17.19 -14.82
CA SER A 281 8.83 -16.98 -13.58
C SER A 281 8.47 -15.64 -12.91
N HIS A 282 8.62 -15.58 -11.59
CA HIS A 282 8.86 -14.36 -10.81
C HIS A 282 9.59 -14.80 -9.52
N PHE A 283 10.84 -14.37 -9.35
CA PHE A 283 11.77 -14.99 -8.39
C PHE A 283 12.21 -14.09 -7.23
N GLU A 284 11.98 -12.79 -7.28
CA GLU A 284 12.32 -11.88 -6.18
C GLU A 284 11.33 -11.98 -5.01
N PRO A 285 11.79 -11.88 -3.75
CA PRO A 285 13.20 -11.87 -3.32
C PRO A 285 13.82 -13.27 -3.25
N THR A 286 13.03 -14.28 -2.86
CA THR A 286 13.54 -15.61 -2.49
C THR A 286 12.70 -16.75 -3.06
N TYR A 287 12.37 -16.67 -4.35
CA TYR A 287 11.48 -17.63 -5.02
C TYR A 287 12.14 -18.41 -6.17
N ALA A 288 13.42 -18.18 -6.53
CA ALA A 288 14.12 -19.02 -7.51
C ALA A 288 14.24 -20.47 -7.03
N ARG A 289 14.46 -20.65 -5.72
CA ARG A 289 14.37 -21.92 -4.96
C ARG A 289 13.06 -22.72 -5.13
N ARG A 290 12.03 -22.13 -5.74
CA ARG A 290 10.73 -22.79 -6.06
C ARG A 290 10.64 -23.27 -7.50
N ALA A 291 11.63 -22.94 -8.33
CA ALA A 291 11.73 -23.35 -9.72
C ALA A 291 12.90 -24.31 -9.98
N PHE A 292 14.02 -24.14 -9.26
CA PHE A 292 15.17 -25.04 -9.26
C PHE A 292 15.96 -24.89 -7.94
N PRO A 293 16.54 -25.96 -7.37
CA PRO A 293 17.40 -25.88 -6.20
C PRO A 293 18.65 -25.01 -6.44
N CYS A 294 18.91 -24.03 -5.56
CA CYS A 294 19.98 -23.07 -5.78
C CYS A 294 20.50 -22.40 -4.51
N PHE A 295 21.69 -21.79 -4.61
CA PHE A 295 22.22 -20.87 -3.61
C PHE A 295 21.48 -19.53 -3.73
N ASP A 296 20.24 -19.50 -3.27
CA ASP A 296 19.26 -18.43 -3.54
C ASP A 296 19.46 -17.21 -2.62
N GLU A 297 20.59 -16.52 -2.80
CA GLU A 297 21.01 -15.27 -2.14
C GLU A 297 21.70 -14.33 -3.16
N PRO A 298 21.55 -12.99 -3.05
CA PRO A 298 21.92 -12.06 -4.12
C PRO A 298 23.43 -11.90 -4.37
N ASP A 299 24.30 -12.18 -3.40
CA ASP A 299 25.76 -12.16 -3.53
C ASP A 299 26.35 -13.46 -4.12
N LEU A 300 25.56 -14.53 -4.20
CA LEU A 300 25.98 -15.81 -4.75
C LEU A 300 25.75 -15.88 -6.27
N LYS A 301 26.21 -14.83 -6.97
CA LYS A 301 26.14 -14.66 -8.43
C LYS A 301 26.77 -15.83 -9.19
N ALA A 302 26.19 -16.19 -10.33
CA ALA A 302 26.66 -17.26 -11.20
C ALA A 302 26.17 -17.10 -12.64
N LYS A 303 26.66 -17.98 -13.52
CA LYS A 303 26.14 -18.10 -14.90
C LYS A 303 25.02 -19.11 -15.02
N PHE A 304 24.09 -18.86 -15.93
CA PHE A 304 22.99 -19.76 -16.23
C PHE A 304 23.06 -20.15 -17.71
N LEU A 305 23.07 -21.46 -17.98
CA LEU A 305 22.80 -22.00 -19.31
C LEU A 305 21.43 -22.68 -19.27
N MET A 306 20.42 -22.02 -19.84
CA MET A 306 19.06 -22.53 -19.89
C MET A 306 18.81 -23.38 -21.15
N THR A 307 17.96 -24.39 -21.02
CA THR A 307 17.41 -25.16 -22.12
C THR A 307 15.98 -25.59 -21.79
N ILE A 308 15.03 -25.27 -22.65
CA ILE A 308 13.60 -25.50 -22.40
C ILE A 308 13.03 -26.39 -23.49
N THR A 309 12.37 -27.48 -23.09
CA THR A 309 11.66 -28.39 -24.00
C THR A 309 10.15 -28.22 -23.84
N HIS A 310 9.45 -27.81 -24.89
CA HIS A 310 8.02 -27.51 -24.88
C HIS A 310 7.31 -28.02 -26.14
N ASP A 311 5.97 -28.01 -26.13
CA ASP A 311 5.15 -28.37 -27.27
C ASP A 311 5.28 -27.33 -28.42
N THR A 312 5.18 -27.79 -29.68
CA THR A 312 5.44 -27.02 -30.92
C THR A 312 4.56 -25.79 -31.15
N GLU A 313 3.49 -25.60 -30.37
CA GLU A 313 2.58 -24.45 -30.47
C GLU A 313 3.03 -23.24 -29.63
N TYR A 314 3.98 -23.44 -28.70
CA TYR A 314 4.53 -22.40 -27.83
C TYR A 314 5.91 -21.95 -28.29
N SER A 315 6.40 -20.85 -27.74
CA SER A 315 7.80 -20.45 -27.73
C SER A 315 8.28 -20.27 -26.30
N ALA A 316 9.50 -20.73 -26.01
CA ALA A 316 10.22 -20.32 -24.81
C ALA A 316 10.90 -18.95 -24.98
N PHE A 317 11.03 -18.21 -23.89
CA PHE A 317 11.84 -17.00 -23.75
C PHE A 317 12.71 -17.15 -22.49
N PHE A 318 13.88 -16.54 -22.48
CA PHE A 318 14.86 -16.54 -21.37
C PHE A 318 15.65 -15.22 -21.36
N ASN A 319 16.42 -14.96 -20.30
CA ASN A 319 17.31 -13.78 -20.18
C ASN A 319 18.17 -13.52 -21.44
N THR A 320 18.73 -14.57 -22.06
CA THR A 320 19.61 -14.47 -23.24
C THR A 320 18.94 -14.89 -24.56
N PRO A 321 19.55 -14.62 -25.73
CA PRO A 321 19.04 -15.09 -27.03
C PRO A 321 18.98 -16.62 -27.15
N LYS A 322 18.15 -17.10 -28.10
CA LYS A 322 18.16 -18.50 -28.53
C LYS A 322 19.40 -18.79 -29.38
N LYS A 323 20.21 -19.75 -28.93
CA LYS A 323 21.40 -20.24 -29.61
C LYS A 323 21.09 -21.33 -30.63
N ALA A 324 20.14 -22.21 -30.30
CA ALA A 324 19.68 -23.28 -31.18
C ALA A 324 18.23 -23.67 -30.89
N VAL A 325 17.53 -24.16 -31.91
CA VAL A 325 16.16 -24.68 -31.86
C VAL A 325 16.18 -26.06 -32.52
N THR A 326 15.73 -27.10 -31.82
CA THR A 326 15.86 -28.49 -32.30
C THR A 326 14.60 -29.34 -32.07
N GLU A 327 14.24 -30.18 -33.04
CA GLU A 327 13.18 -31.18 -32.88
C GLU A 327 13.65 -32.33 -31.97
N VAL A 328 12.82 -32.71 -31.00
CA VAL A 328 13.15 -33.81 -30.08
C VAL A 328 12.99 -35.16 -30.81
N ARG A 329 14.13 -35.81 -31.10
CA ARG A 329 14.16 -37.11 -31.82
C ARG A 329 13.21 -38.14 -31.21
N GLY A 330 12.26 -38.61 -32.01
CA GLY A 330 11.24 -39.58 -31.60
C GLY A 330 10.01 -38.99 -30.91
N LYS A 331 9.89 -37.66 -30.84
CA LYS A 331 8.73 -36.93 -30.30
C LYS A 331 8.38 -35.73 -31.20
N ASN A 332 7.67 -35.99 -32.29
CA ASN A 332 7.36 -35.01 -33.36
C ASN A 332 6.57 -33.74 -32.93
N ASN A 333 6.15 -33.65 -31.66
CA ASN A 333 5.38 -32.54 -31.12
C ASN A 333 6.20 -31.66 -30.14
N LEU A 334 7.47 -31.99 -29.85
CA LEU A 334 8.30 -31.24 -28.92
C LEU A 334 9.51 -30.58 -29.61
N ILE A 335 9.73 -29.33 -29.25
CA ILE A 335 10.92 -28.54 -29.59
C ILE A 335 11.77 -28.37 -28.33
N ARG A 336 13.09 -28.38 -28.50
CA ARG A 336 14.10 -28.03 -27.48
C ARG A 336 14.81 -26.76 -27.93
N ASP A 337 14.56 -25.68 -27.20
CA ASP A 337 15.22 -24.39 -27.32
C ASP A 337 16.44 -24.36 -26.39
N GLU A 338 17.63 -24.15 -26.94
CA GLU A 338 18.88 -23.99 -26.21
C GLU A 338 19.29 -22.51 -26.29
N PHE A 339 19.55 -21.89 -25.14
CA PHE A 339 19.86 -20.46 -25.05
C PHE A 339 21.37 -20.21 -24.96
N GLU A 340 21.78 -18.94 -25.03
CA GLU A 340 23.15 -18.53 -24.74
C GLU A 340 23.42 -18.48 -23.22
N GLU A 341 24.69 -18.53 -22.82
CA GLU A 341 25.08 -18.42 -21.41
C GLU A 341 24.92 -16.97 -20.93
N THR A 342 24.37 -16.77 -19.73
CA THR A 342 24.26 -15.42 -19.12
C THR A 342 25.63 -14.85 -18.76
N VAL A 343 25.66 -13.54 -18.49
CA VAL A 343 26.68 -12.96 -17.61
C VAL A 343 26.53 -13.51 -16.17
N ASP A 344 27.50 -13.23 -15.31
CA ASP A 344 27.40 -13.56 -13.89
C ASP A 344 26.33 -12.67 -13.23
N MET A 345 25.29 -13.28 -12.67
CA MET A 345 24.10 -12.60 -12.14
C MET A 345 23.46 -13.36 -10.98
N SER A 346 22.58 -12.70 -10.23
CA SER A 346 21.91 -13.25 -9.04
C SER A 346 20.74 -14.18 -9.42
N THR A 347 20.37 -15.11 -8.53
CA THR A 347 19.32 -16.12 -8.79
C THR A 347 17.94 -15.52 -9.05
N TYR A 348 17.60 -14.42 -8.38
CA TYR A 348 16.29 -13.76 -8.49
C TYR A 348 16.04 -13.10 -9.87
N LEU A 349 17.11 -12.85 -10.64
CA LEU A 349 17.06 -12.27 -11.98
C LEU A 349 16.85 -13.29 -13.10
N VAL A 350 16.95 -14.59 -12.79
CA VAL A 350 16.71 -15.66 -13.76
C VAL A 350 15.23 -15.63 -14.18
N ALA A 351 14.95 -15.46 -15.47
CA ALA A 351 13.57 -15.48 -15.97
C ALA A 351 13.38 -16.34 -17.20
N PHE A 352 12.24 -17.02 -17.26
CA PHE A 352 11.82 -17.79 -18.42
C PHE A 352 10.30 -17.89 -18.53
N VAL A 353 9.81 -17.76 -19.76
CA VAL A 353 8.38 -17.77 -20.10
C VAL A 353 8.13 -18.75 -21.24
N VAL A 354 7.06 -19.55 -21.16
CA VAL A 354 6.62 -20.46 -22.22
C VAL A 354 5.17 -20.12 -22.57
N CYS A 355 4.96 -19.53 -23.76
CA CYS A 355 3.69 -18.94 -24.19
C CYS A 355 3.51 -18.94 -25.72
N ASP A 356 2.30 -18.65 -26.20
CA ASP A 356 1.93 -18.50 -27.62
C ASP A 356 1.86 -17.02 -28.05
N PHE A 357 2.77 -16.18 -27.52
CA PHE A 357 2.77 -14.72 -27.69
C PHE A 357 3.40 -14.27 -29.02
N ALA A 358 3.03 -13.06 -29.45
CA ALA A 358 3.66 -12.33 -30.55
C ALA A 358 4.63 -11.27 -30.01
N GLN A 359 5.54 -10.80 -30.86
CA GLN A 359 6.52 -9.77 -30.51
C GLN A 359 6.65 -8.70 -31.60
N VAL A 360 6.95 -7.47 -31.18
CA VAL A 360 7.45 -6.36 -32.01
C VAL A 360 8.83 -5.95 -31.50
N HIS A 361 9.70 -5.43 -32.35
CA HIS A 361 11.08 -5.10 -31.96
C HIS A 361 11.60 -3.82 -32.63
N SER A 362 12.63 -3.25 -32.01
CA SER A 362 13.35 -2.03 -32.36
C SER A 362 14.84 -2.24 -32.01
N ILE A 363 15.72 -1.37 -32.50
CA ILE A 363 17.16 -1.47 -32.23
C ILE A 363 17.65 -0.11 -31.71
N THR A 364 18.36 -0.10 -30.58
CA THR A 364 18.95 1.11 -29.98
C THR A 364 20.08 1.67 -30.82
N GLN A 365 20.53 2.91 -30.56
CA GLN A 365 21.68 3.50 -31.26
C GLN A 365 22.99 2.74 -31.00
N LYS A 366 23.08 1.93 -29.92
CA LYS A 366 24.23 1.04 -29.66
C LYS A 366 24.08 -0.37 -30.28
N GLY A 367 22.91 -0.72 -30.79
CA GLY A 367 22.66 -1.99 -31.47
C GLY A 367 22.00 -3.08 -30.62
N VAL A 368 21.47 -2.75 -29.43
CA VAL A 368 20.67 -3.68 -28.61
C VAL A 368 19.31 -3.88 -29.26
N ASN A 369 18.88 -5.13 -29.45
CA ASN A 369 17.54 -5.43 -29.96
C ASN A 369 16.51 -5.41 -28.82
N VAL A 370 15.71 -4.36 -28.74
CA VAL A 370 14.61 -4.24 -27.76
C VAL A 370 13.34 -4.84 -28.36
N SER A 371 12.72 -5.79 -27.66
CA SER A 371 11.41 -6.36 -28.03
C SER A 371 10.33 -5.97 -27.03
N VAL A 372 9.08 -5.90 -27.49
CA VAL A 372 7.90 -5.97 -26.61
C VAL A 372 7.06 -7.17 -27.03
N ILE A 373 6.72 -8.02 -26.06
CA ILE A 373 6.10 -9.33 -26.25
C ILE A 373 4.74 -9.37 -25.54
N ALA A 374 3.69 -9.81 -26.23
CA ALA A 374 2.33 -9.86 -25.68
C ALA A 374 1.45 -10.93 -26.36
N ALA A 375 0.36 -11.31 -25.71
CA ALA A 375 -0.68 -12.15 -26.30
C ALA A 375 -1.08 -11.61 -27.70
N PRO A 376 -1.22 -12.44 -28.75
CA PRO A 376 -1.18 -11.93 -30.14
C PRO A 376 -2.24 -10.86 -30.47
N HIS A 377 -3.44 -11.00 -29.93
CA HIS A 377 -4.54 -10.04 -30.08
C HIS A 377 -4.32 -8.67 -29.40
N LYS A 378 -3.30 -8.54 -28.54
CA LYS A 378 -2.93 -7.31 -27.85
C LYS A 378 -1.66 -6.65 -28.40
N ILE A 379 -0.91 -7.30 -29.31
CA ILE A 379 0.41 -6.82 -29.73
C ILE A 379 0.37 -5.42 -30.40
N GLY A 380 -0.77 -5.03 -30.98
CA GLY A 380 -0.99 -3.66 -31.48
C GLY A 380 -0.95 -2.55 -30.41
N GLN A 381 -0.95 -2.90 -29.12
CA GLN A 381 -0.82 -1.97 -27.99
C GLN A 381 0.63 -1.81 -27.48
N ALA A 382 1.58 -2.54 -28.05
CA ALA A 382 2.98 -2.58 -27.61
C ALA A 382 3.84 -1.39 -28.07
N GLN A 383 3.44 -0.70 -29.13
CA GLN A 383 4.28 0.27 -29.85
C GLN A 383 4.81 1.41 -28.96
N PHE A 384 3.97 1.94 -28.05
CA PHE A 384 4.39 3.04 -27.18
C PHE A 384 5.45 2.62 -26.16
N ALA A 385 5.33 1.42 -25.58
CA ALA A 385 6.35 0.88 -24.69
C ALA A 385 7.66 0.62 -25.44
N LEU A 386 7.59 0.06 -26.65
CA LEU A 386 8.77 -0.20 -27.50
C LEU A 386 9.53 1.10 -27.84
N GLU A 387 8.81 2.16 -28.22
CA GLU A 387 9.39 3.47 -28.50
C GLU A 387 9.96 4.16 -27.26
N SER A 388 9.33 3.98 -26.09
CA SER A 388 9.82 4.53 -24.82
C SER A 388 11.08 3.80 -24.40
N ALA A 389 11.04 2.47 -24.36
CA ALA A 389 12.15 1.61 -23.95
C ALA A 389 13.41 1.83 -24.81
N THR A 390 13.27 1.90 -26.13
CA THR A 390 14.41 2.15 -27.04
C THR A 390 15.11 3.47 -26.71
N LYS A 391 14.35 4.54 -26.43
CA LYS A 391 14.90 5.88 -26.15
C LYS A 391 15.47 5.99 -24.72
N ILE A 392 14.81 5.37 -23.75
CA ILE A 392 15.27 5.38 -22.35
C ILE A 392 16.56 4.57 -22.21
N MET A 393 16.67 3.43 -22.89
CA MET A 393 17.92 2.65 -22.92
C MET A 393 19.07 3.42 -23.57
N ASP A 394 18.83 4.12 -24.69
CA ASP A 394 19.82 5.04 -25.30
C ASP A 394 20.25 6.17 -24.34
N TYR A 395 19.32 6.70 -23.53
CA TYR A 395 19.58 7.74 -22.54
C TYR A 395 20.39 7.21 -21.34
N TYR A 396 20.06 6.04 -20.81
CA TYR A 396 20.79 5.42 -19.69
C TYR A 396 22.20 4.97 -20.09
N ASP A 397 22.39 4.44 -21.31
CA ASP A 397 23.72 4.18 -21.89
C ASP A 397 24.63 5.44 -21.87
N GLU A 398 24.06 6.62 -22.13
CA GLU A 398 24.78 7.90 -22.07
C GLU A 398 24.93 8.44 -20.64
N PHE A 399 23.87 8.39 -19.84
CA PHE A 399 23.82 8.93 -18.47
C PHE A 399 24.82 8.24 -17.54
N PHE A 400 24.90 6.91 -17.57
CA PHE A 400 25.82 6.11 -16.76
C PHE A 400 27.21 5.95 -17.40
N GLY A 401 27.38 6.35 -18.67
CA GLY A 401 28.64 6.20 -19.41
C GLY A 401 29.15 4.75 -19.48
N ILE A 402 28.23 3.78 -19.48
CA ILE A 402 28.46 2.33 -19.46
C ILE A 402 27.40 1.68 -20.36
N PRO A 403 27.78 0.98 -21.44
CA PRO A 403 26.81 0.33 -22.31
C PRO A 403 26.16 -0.88 -21.63
N TYR A 404 24.86 -1.05 -21.85
CA TYR A 404 24.11 -2.26 -21.54
C TYR A 404 24.81 -3.51 -22.13
N PRO A 405 24.99 -4.60 -21.35
CA PRO A 405 25.92 -5.67 -21.73
C PRO A 405 25.32 -6.80 -22.58
N LEU A 406 23.99 -6.94 -22.66
CA LEU A 406 23.34 -8.04 -23.40
C LEU A 406 22.96 -7.59 -24.83
N PRO A 407 22.86 -8.51 -25.81
CA PRO A 407 22.53 -8.16 -27.19
C PRO A 407 21.05 -7.84 -27.43
N LYS A 408 20.17 -8.10 -26.45
CA LYS A 408 18.72 -7.89 -26.53
C LYS A 408 18.13 -7.56 -25.16
N GLU A 409 16.97 -6.94 -25.16
CA GLU A 409 16.11 -6.71 -23.99
C GLU A 409 14.65 -7.00 -24.39
N ASP A 410 13.91 -7.79 -23.62
CA ASP A 410 12.58 -8.32 -24.00
C ASP A 410 11.53 -7.97 -22.94
N LEU A 411 10.71 -6.94 -23.18
CA LEU A 411 9.66 -6.51 -22.26
C LEU A 411 8.38 -7.32 -22.49
N ILE A 412 7.96 -8.19 -21.55
CA ILE A 412 6.83 -9.11 -21.74
C ILE A 412 5.61 -8.81 -20.85
N ALA A 413 4.44 -8.62 -21.49
CA ALA A 413 3.16 -8.36 -20.81
C ALA A 413 2.51 -9.66 -20.30
N ILE A 414 2.66 -9.95 -19.01
CA ILE A 414 2.12 -11.13 -18.34
C ILE A 414 0.64 -10.90 -17.91
N PRO A 415 -0.30 -11.81 -18.26
CA PRO A 415 -1.73 -11.66 -17.95
C PRO A 415 -2.13 -11.80 -16.47
N ASP A 416 -1.39 -12.59 -15.69
CA ASP A 416 -1.55 -12.79 -14.24
C ASP A 416 -0.17 -12.52 -13.60
N PHE A 417 0.02 -11.39 -12.92
CA PHE A 417 1.34 -10.97 -12.40
C PHE A 417 1.23 -10.24 -11.04
N GLY A 418 2.16 -10.52 -10.12
CA GLY A 418 2.09 -10.10 -8.72
C GLY A 418 2.41 -8.62 -8.50
N ALA A 419 3.65 -8.24 -8.77
CA ALA A 419 4.18 -6.87 -8.66
C ALA A 419 3.67 -5.95 -9.80
N GLY A 420 4.25 -4.76 -9.97
CA GLY A 420 3.95 -3.86 -11.09
C GLY A 420 4.60 -4.32 -12.40
N ALA A 421 5.89 -4.63 -12.28
CA ALA A 421 6.77 -5.34 -13.19
C ALA A 421 7.90 -6.01 -12.37
N MET A 422 9.04 -6.36 -12.94
CA MET A 422 10.19 -7.07 -12.36
C MET A 422 11.33 -7.09 -13.41
N GLU A 423 12.53 -6.66 -13.04
CA GLU A 423 13.61 -6.23 -13.94
C GLU A 423 14.34 -7.35 -14.71
N ASN A 424 13.95 -8.61 -14.52
CA ASN A 424 14.75 -9.81 -14.84
C ASN A 424 15.68 -9.69 -16.06
N TRP A 425 16.98 -9.46 -15.84
CA TRP A 425 17.96 -9.06 -16.86
C TRP A 425 17.74 -9.61 -18.27
N GLY A 426 17.39 -8.75 -19.24
CA GLY A 426 17.14 -9.15 -20.63
C GLY A 426 15.75 -9.72 -20.94
N LEU A 427 14.89 -9.98 -19.95
CA LEU A 427 13.51 -10.47 -20.10
C LEU A 427 12.59 -9.87 -19.01
N ILE A 428 12.54 -8.55 -18.94
CA ILE A 428 11.72 -7.81 -17.96
C ILE A 428 10.23 -8.20 -18.06
N THR A 429 9.60 -8.58 -16.94
CA THR A 429 8.20 -9.04 -16.89
C THR A 429 7.25 -7.98 -16.34
N TYR A 430 6.12 -7.71 -17.00
CA TYR A 430 5.18 -6.63 -16.66
C TYR A 430 3.76 -7.12 -16.42
N ARG A 431 2.98 -6.43 -15.57
CA ARG A 431 1.50 -6.45 -15.72
C ARG A 431 1.10 -5.85 -17.07
N GLU A 432 0.06 -6.39 -17.70
CA GLU A 432 -0.51 -5.82 -18.93
C GLU A 432 -0.84 -4.31 -18.83
N THR A 433 -1.25 -3.82 -17.65
CA THR A 433 -1.55 -2.41 -17.38
C THR A 433 -0.33 -1.48 -17.33
N SER A 434 0.87 -2.05 -17.17
CA SER A 434 2.13 -1.32 -17.07
C SER A 434 2.89 -1.26 -18.39
N LEU A 435 2.43 -1.97 -19.43
CA LEU A 435 3.13 -2.08 -20.73
C LEU A 435 2.25 -1.80 -21.96
N LEU A 436 0.93 -2.05 -21.91
CA LEU A 436 0.07 -2.00 -23.09
C LEU A 436 -0.75 -0.70 -23.17
N TYR A 437 -0.54 0.06 -24.23
CA TYR A 437 -1.16 1.37 -24.48
C TYR A 437 -2.10 1.36 -25.69
N SER A 438 -3.27 2.00 -25.57
CA SER A 438 -4.19 2.22 -26.69
C SER A 438 -4.59 3.70 -26.77
N GLU A 439 -4.16 4.39 -27.83
CA GLU A 439 -4.37 5.84 -28.01
C GLU A 439 -5.84 6.28 -27.88
N THR A 440 -6.78 5.45 -28.34
CA THR A 440 -8.22 5.77 -28.30
C THR A 440 -8.92 5.37 -26.99
N GLN A 441 -8.23 4.68 -26.07
CA GLN A 441 -8.87 4.03 -24.90
C GLN A 441 -8.15 4.28 -23.57
N THR A 442 -6.85 4.60 -23.59
CA THR A 442 -5.98 4.80 -22.42
C THR A 442 -5.83 6.29 -22.10
N SER A 443 -5.97 6.67 -20.83
CA SER A 443 -5.88 8.06 -20.38
C SER A 443 -4.43 8.55 -20.24
N ALA A 444 -4.23 9.87 -20.15
CA ALA A 444 -2.91 10.51 -20.09
C ALA A 444 -2.08 10.04 -18.87
N ASP A 445 -2.69 9.91 -17.69
CA ASP A 445 -2.06 9.37 -16.49
C ASP A 445 -1.67 7.89 -16.64
N ALA A 446 -2.46 7.09 -17.36
CA ALA A 446 -2.13 5.69 -17.63
C ALA A 446 -1.03 5.57 -18.70
N LYS A 447 -0.92 6.52 -19.63
CA LYS A 447 0.23 6.64 -20.54
C LYS A 447 1.51 7.01 -19.77
N GLN A 448 1.43 7.97 -18.85
CA GLN A 448 2.54 8.35 -17.97
C GLN A 448 3.00 7.15 -17.13
N TRP A 449 2.07 6.44 -16.50
CA TRP A 449 2.38 5.23 -15.72
C TRP A 449 3.14 4.17 -16.54
N ILE A 450 2.72 3.89 -17.78
CA ILE A 450 3.42 2.94 -18.66
C ILE A 450 4.87 3.39 -18.94
N ALA A 451 5.09 4.68 -19.20
CA ALA A 451 6.44 5.19 -19.43
C ALA A 451 7.31 5.14 -18.16
N VAL A 452 6.72 5.46 -17.00
CA VAL A 452 7.39 5.45 -15.69
C VAL A 452 7.84 4.05 -15.32
N VAL A 453 6.96 3.04 -15.38
CA VAL A 453 7.38 1.65 -15.09
C VAL A 453 8.43 1.19 -16.09
N VAL A 454 8.26 1.42 -17.41
CA VAL A 454 9.28 1.09 -18.41
C VAL A 454 10.63 1.77 -18.11
N ALA A 455 10.65 2.97 -17.53
CA ALA A 455 11.87 3.65 -17.12
C ALA A 455 12.49 3.04 -15.84
N HIS A 456 11.66 2.62 -14.89
CA HIS A 456 12.07 1.94 -13.66
C HIS A 456 12.82 0.62 -13.97
N GLU A 457 12.18 -0.29 -14.69
CA GLU A 457 12.76 -1.60 -15.04
C GLU A 457 14.07 -1.49 -15.85
N LEU A 458 14.16 -0.47 -16.71
CA LEU A 458 15.35 -0.20 -17.50
C LEU A 458 16.48 0.42 -16.68
N ALA A 459 16.20 1.07 -15.55
CA ALA A 459 17.23 1.59 -14.66
C ALA A 459 17.88 0.46 -13.84
N HIS A 460 17.10 -0.55 -13.45
CA HIS A 460 17.60 -1.75 -12.76
C HIS A 460 18.65 -2.54 -13.56
N GLN A 461 18.61 -2.46 -14.89
CA GLN A 461 19.65 -3.03 -15.78
C GLN A 461 21.06 -2.50 -15.48
N TRP A 462 21.17 -1.40 -14.71
CA TRP A 462 22.39 -0.93 -14.05
C TRP A 462 22.33 -1.06 -12.51
N PHE A 463 21.20 -0.71 -11.87
CA PHE A 463 20.99 -0.72 -10.41
C PHE A 463 20.09 -1.88 -9.94
N GLY A 464 20.69 -3.07 -9.83
CA GLY A 464 20.02 -4.32 -9.52
C GLY A 464 20.68 -5.48 -10.26
N ASP A 465 20.81 -5.34 -11.59
CA ASP A 465 21.43 -6.36 -12.44
C ASP A 465 22.96 -6.25 -12.46
N LEU A 466 23.45 -5.10 -12.97
CA LEU A 466 24.86 -4.89 -13.27
C LEU A 466 25.69 -4.72 -12.00
N VAL A 467 25.16 -3.97 -11.04
CA VAL A 467 25.61 -3.93 -9.64
C VAL A 467 24.39 -4.21 -8.80
N THR A 468 24.48 -5.21 -7.93
CA THR A 468 23.39 -5.65 -7.06
C THR A 468 23.75 -5.31 -5.62
N MET A 469 22.79 -4.98 -4.76
CA MET A 469 23.05 -4.98 -3.31
C MET A 469 23.61 -6.33 -2.86
N LYS A 470 24.58 -6.33 -1.96
CA LYS A 470 25.22 -7.54 -1.43
C LYS A 470 24.28 -8.36 -0.55
N TRP A 471 23.34 -7.71 0.12
CA TRP A 471 22.24 -8.35 0.83
C TRP A 471 21.06 -7.39 0.93
N TRP A 472 19.87 -7.93 1.19
CA TRP A 472 18.59 -7.21 1.15
C TRP A 472 18.51 -6.01 2.11
N ASN A 473 19.37 -5.94 3.14
CA ASN A 473 19.47 -4.76 4.01
C ASN A 473 19.77 -3.46 3.23
N ASP A 474 20.39 -3.56 2.05
CA ASP A 474 20.73 -2.44 1.17
C ASP A 474 19.88 -2.45 -0.13
N LEU A 475 18.69 -3.07 -0.12
CA LEU A 475 17.73 -3.11 -1.26
C LEU A 475 17.48 -1.74 -1.92
N TRP A 476 17.51 -0.67 -1.13
CA TRP A 476 17.36 0.71 -1.61
C TRP A 476 18.41 1.14 -2.65
N LEU A 477 19.57 0.46 -2.73
CA LEU A 477 20.58 0.66 -3.78
C LEU A 477 20.07 0.26 -5.17
N ASN A 478 19.12 -0.68 -5.24
CA ASN A 478 18.35 -0.96 -6.45
C ASN A 478 17.18 0.03 -6.53
N GLU A 479 16.26 -0.07 -5.57
CA GLU A 479 14.90 0.47 -5.64
C GLU A 479 14.83 2.00 -5.57
N GLY A 480 15.67 2.61 -4.74
CA GLY A 480 15.78 4.06 -4.61
C GLY A 480 16.38 4.69 -5.86
N PHE A 481 17.34 3.99 -6.51
CA PHE A 481 17.93 4.46 -7.76
C PHE A 481 16.99 4.30 -8.95
N ALA A 482 16.30 3.16 -9.09
CA ALA A 482 15.27 3.00 -10.11
C ALA A 482 14.13 4.02 -9.94
N SER A 483 13.65 4.24 -8.72
CA SER A 483 12.63 5.24 -8.36
C SER A 483 13.04 6.70 -8.59
N TRP A 484 14.34 7.02 -8.65
CA TRP A 484 14.84 8.34 -9.05
C TRP A 484 15.03 8.43 -10.57
N MET A 485 15.65 7.41 -11.17
CA MET A 485 15.92 7.33 -12.60
C MET A 485 14.65 7.24 -13.45
N GLU A 486 13.53 6.70 -12.94
CA GLU A 486 12.25 6.64 -13.67
C GLU A 486 11.76 8.04 -14.06
N TYR A 487 11.90 9.02 -13.16
CA TYR A 487 11.48 10.41 -13.39
C TYR A 487 12.42 11.10 -14.39
N LEU A 488 13.74 10.95 -14.22
CA LEU A 488 14.72 11.51 -15.15
C LEU A 488 14.61 10.91 -16.56
N GLY A 489 14.38 9.59 -16.65
CA GLY A 489 14.21 8.87 -17.92
C GLY A 489 12.96 9.30 -18.68
N VAL A 490 11.82 9.45 -17.99
CA VAL A 490 10.59 9.94 -18.61
C VAL A 490 10.67 11.44 -18.94
N ASP A 491 11.24 12.28 -18.07
CA ASP A 491 11.41 13.72 -18.38
C ASP A 491 12.31 13.95 -19.59
N HIS A 492 13.35 13.12 -19.78
CA HIS A 492 14.23 13.21 -20.94
C HIS A 492 13.49 12.91 -22.27
N ILE A 493 12.60 11.91 -22.29
CA ILE A 493 11.85 11.54 -23.52
C ILE A 493 10.52 12.29 -23.69
N HIS A 494 9.99 12.85 -22.61
CA HIS A 494 8.72 13.57 -22.52
C HIS A 494 8.81 14.82 -21.61
N PRO A 495 9.66 15.81 -21.94
CA PRO A 495 9.83 17.02 -21.12
C PRO A 495 8.56 17.89 -21.07
N GLU A 496 7.60 17.67 -21.98
CA GLU A 496 6.28 18.30 -21.92
C GLU A 496 5.38 17.76 -20.80
N TRP A 497 5.82 16.74 -20.06
CA TRP A 497 5.12 16.19 -18.88
C TRP A 497 5.64 16.75 -17.56
N ARG A 498 6.80 17.43 -17.54
CA ARG A 498 7.39 18.07 -16.35
C ARG A 498 7.41 17.09 -15.16
N MET A 499 8.03 15.93 -15.34
CA MET A 499 8.02 14.84 -14.38
C MET A 499 8.67 15.25 -13.05
N MET A 500 9.76 16.02 -13.09
CA MET A 500 10.43 16.47 -11.86
C MET A 500 9.56 17.43 -11.01
N ASP A 501 8.62 18.17 -11.61
CA ASP A 501 7.63 18.93 -10.84
C ASP A 501 6.64 18.01 -10.09
N GLN A 502 6.37 16.81 -10.63
CA GLN A 502 5.50 15.80 -10.03
C GLN A 502 6.22 14.97 -8.94
N PHE A 503 7.56 14.84 -9.01
CA PHE A 503 8.39 14.04 -8.09
C PHE A 503 8.09 14.28 -6.60
N PHE A 504 7.81 15.52 -6.20
CA PHE A 504 7.43 15.83 -4.81
C PHE A 504 6.10 15.16 -4.39
N LEU A 505 5.10 15.10 -5.27
CA LEU A 505 3.79 14.48 -4.98
C LEU A 505 3.90 12.97 -4.78
N ASP A 506 4.74 12.33 -5.59
CA ASP A 506 4.72 10.90 -5.82
C ASP A 506 5.84 10.15 -5.09
N MET A 507 6.99 10.80 -4.82
CA MET A 507 8.09 10.24 -4.03
C MET A 507 8.20 10.88 -2.64
N VAL A 508 8.44 12.19 -2.57
CA VAL A 508 8.75 12.88 -1.30
C VAL A 508 7.55 12.89 -0.35
N ALA A 509 6.38 13.37 -0.79
CA ALA A 509 5.22 13.55 0.06
C ALA A 509 4.55 12.25 0.57
N PRO A 510 4.73 11.08 -0.08
CA PRO A 510 4.42 9.77 0.50
C PRO A 510 5.49 9.25 1.46
N ALA A 511 6.78 9.42 1.14
CA ALA A 511 7.89 9.03 2.03
C ALA A 511 7.74 9.71 3.41
N LEU A 512 7.60 11.04 3.44
CA LEU A 512 7.37 11.81 4.67
C LEU A 512 6.10 11.37 5.43
N ALA A 513 5.09 10.84 4.74
CA ALA A 513 3.85 10.40 5.38
C ALA A 513 4.00 9.08 6.15
N LEU A 514 4.85 8.15 5.69
CA LEU A 514 5.17 6.92 6.41
C LEU A 514 6.28 7.13 7.44
N ASP A 515 7.31 7.89 7.07
CA ASP A 515 8.52 8.10 7.87
C ASP A 515 8.29 8.99 9.11
N SER A 516 7.16 9.70 9.15
CA SER A 516 6.69 10.46 10.33
C SER A 516 6.05 9.62 11.44
N LEU A 517 5.93 8.30 11.25
CA LEU A 517 5.43 7.35 12.25
C LEU A 517 6.55 6.88 13.19
N THR A 518 6.18 6.43 14.40
CA THR A 518 7.10 5.81 15.36
C THR A 518 7.54 4.40 14.96
N THR A 519 6.82 3.74 14.05
CA THR A 519 7.11 2.40 13.53
C THR A 519 7.61 2.42 12.07
N SER A 520 8.25 3.51 11.66
CA SER A 520 9.09 3.51 10.45
C SER A 520 10.40 2.74 10.71
N HIS A 521 11.23 2.54 9.68
CA HIS A 521 12.57 1.96 9.78
C HIS A 521 13.61 2.86 9.08
N PRO A 522 14.92 2.66 9.36
CA PRO A 522 15.98 3.22 8.54
C PRO A 522 15.91 2.68 7.09
N ILE A 523 16.58 3.36 6.16
CA ILE A 523 16.62 2.93 4.75
C ILE A 523 17.51 1.69 4.58
N SER A 524 18.61 1.61 5.34
CA SER A 524 19.42 0.38 5.45
C SER A 524 19.14 -0.27 6.80
N VAL A 525 18.61 -1.50 6.80
CA VAL A 525 18.07 -2.19 7.98
C VAL A 525 18.37 -3.68 7.95
N ASP A 526 18.85 -4.26 9.06
CA ASP A 526 19.19 -5.69 9.14
C ASP A 526 17.92 -6.55 9.01
N VAL A 527 17.93 -7.48 8.05
CA VAL A 527 16.83 -8.41 7.71
C VAL A 527 17.43 -9.77 7.35
N LYS A 528 16.77 -10.88 7.72
CA LYS A 528 17.31 -12.24 7.56
C LYS A 528 16.27 -13.24 7.08
N ASP A 529 15.06 -13.19 7.62
CA ASP A 529 13.96 -14.07 7.20
C ASP A 529 13.30 -13.53 5.90
N PRO A 530 12.87 -14.39 4.96
CA PRO A 530 12.13 -13.97 3.77
C PRO A 530 10.95 -13.02 4.02
N LYS A 531 10.26 -13.12 5.16
CA LYS A 531 9.15 -12.23 5.54
C LYS A 531 9.63 -10.83 5.95
N GLU A 532 10.83 -10.71 6.51
CA GLU A 532 11.48 -9.43 6.83
C GLU A 532 11.98 -8.76 5.54
N ILE A 533 12.56 -9.57 4.65
CA ILE A 533 13.00 -9.15 3.32
C ILE A 533 11.80 -8.64 2.50
N GLU A 534 10.67 -9.37 2.45
CA GLU A 534 9.43 -8.88 1.81
C GLU A 534 8.86 -7.61 2.47
N ALA A 535 9.09 -7.39 3.76
CA ALA A 535 8.52 -6.25 4.48
C ALA A 535 9.21 -4.90 4.14
N ILE A 536 10.41 -4.92 3.58
CA ILE A 536 11.17 -3.72 3.18
C ILE A 536 11.03 -3.35 1.69
N PHE A 537 10.22 -4.08 0.91
CA PHE A 537 9.76 -3.65 -0.42
C PHE A 537 8.64 -2.59 -0.27
N ASP A 538 9.01 -1.42 0.24
CA ASP A 538 8.10 -0.46 0.85
C ASP A 538 8.30 1.01 0.38
N THR A 539 7.54 1.94 0.96
CA THR A 539 7.68 3.38 0.67
C THR A 539 9.00 3.99 1.17
N ILE A 540 9.68 3.42 2.17
CA ILE A 540 11.01 3.88 2.59
C ILE A 540 12.07 3.50 1.53
N SER A 541 12.22 2.22 1.18
CA SER A 541 13.28 1.75 0.27
C SER A 541 13.21 2.41 -1.11
N TYR A 542 12.01 2.48 -1.70
CA TYR A 542 11.77 3.12 -2.98
C TYR A 542 11.81 4.66 -2.85
N LYS A 543 10.92 5.23 -2.03
CA LYS A 543 10.56 6.65 -2.13
C LYS A 543 11.37 7.56 -1.23
N LYS A 544 11.73 7.10 -0.02
CA LYS A 544 12.74 7.82 0.80
C LYS A 544 14.11 7.70 0.14
N GLY A 545 14.45 6.52 -0.40
CA GLY A 545 15.64 6.29 -1.23
C GLY A 545 15.78 7.31 -2.38
N ALA A 546 14.81 7.37 -3.29
CA ALA A 546 14.82 8.34 -4.39
C ALA A 546 14.90 9.80 -3.91
N ALA A 547 14.17 10.15 -2.86
CA ALA A 547 14.16 11.51 -2.31
C ALA A 547 15.53 11.93 -1.75
N ILE A 548 16.26 11.02 -1.07
CA ILE A 548 17.60 11.34 -0.54
C ILE A 548 18.67 11.36 -1.64
N ILE A 549 18.50 10.58 -2.73
CA ILE A 549 19.39 10.62 -3.90
C ILE A 549 19.25 11.98 -4.62
N HIS A 550 18.03 12.46 -4.85
CA HIS A 550 17.80 13.76 -5.47
C HIS A 550 18.26 14.93 -4.56
N MET A 551 18.08 14.83 -3.25
CA MET A 551 18.66 15.79 -2.28
C MET A 551 20.20 15.80 -2.30
N LEU A 552 20.84 14.63 -2.54
CA LEU A 552 22.29 14.55 -2.70
C LEU A 552 22.74 15.15 -4.04
N GLU A 553 22.01 14.92 -5.12
CA GLU A 553 22.21 15.55 -6.43
C GLU A 553 22.20 17.08 -6.33
N ASP A 554 21.23 17.67 -5.65
CA ASP A 554 21.15 19.13 -5.41
C ASP A 554 22.38 19.68 -4.67
N LEU A 555 23.00 18.89 -3.79
CA LEU A 555 24.20 19.27 -3.03
C LEU A 555 25.50 19.10 -3.83
N VAL A 556 25.69 17.96 -4.52
CA VAL A 556 26.94 17.64 -5.22
C VAL A 556 26.96 18.18 -6.66
N GLY A 557 25.80 18.42 -7.24
CA GLY A 557 25.55 18.80 -8.63
C GLY A 557 25.48 17.59 -9.57
N GLU A 558 24.52 17.63 -10.50
CA GLU A 558 24.25 16.66 -11.57
C GLU A 558 25.51 15.97 -12.15
N LYS A 559 26.53 16.75 -12.56
CA LYS A 559 27.77 16.21 -13.13
C LYS A 559 28.51 15.31 -12.13
N THR A 560 28.58 15.72 -10.87
CA THR A 560 29.33 15.02 -9.81
C THR A 560 28.67 13.71 -9.44
N ILE A 561 27.34 13.67 -9.33
CA ILE A 561 26.62 12.42 -9.07
C ILE A 561 26.76 11.48 -10.27
N ARG A 562 26.58 11.96 -11.52
CA ARG A 562 26.83 11.15 -12.74
C ARG A 562 28.25 10.57 -12.78
N ASP A 563 29.29 11.35 -12.53
CA ASP A 563 30.69 10.88 -12.50
C ASP A 563 30.94 9.84 -11.38
N GLY A 564 30.28 10.00 -10.22
CA GLY A 564 30.34 9.07 -9.09
C GLY A 564 29.64 7.74 -9.37
N LEU A 565 28.41 7.77 -9.87
CA LEU A 565 27.67 6.57 -10.30
C LEU A 565 28.40 5.85 -11.45
N THR A 566 29.01 6.61 -12.36
CA THR A 566 29.88 6.07 -13.42
C THR A 566 31.10 5.32 -12.88
N HIS A 567 31.64 5.71 -11.72
CA HIS A 567 32.71 4.96 -11.04
C HIS A 567 32.17 3.72 -10.33
N TYR A 568 31.14 3.87 -9.49
CA TYR A 568 30.46 2.78 -8.78
C TYR A 568 30.11 1.60 -9.72
N LEU A 569 29.39 1.89 -10.80
CA LEU A 569 28.98 0.91 -11.81
C LEU A 569 30.13 0.32 -12.66
N LYS A 570 31.34 0.91 -12.61
CA LYS A 570 32.56 0.37 -13.25
C LYS A 570 33.40 -0.48 -12.31
N GLU A 571 33.36 -0.17 -11.02
CA GLU A 571 34.15 -0.82 -9.97
C GLU A 571 33.50 -2.14 -9.52
N HIS A 572 32.17 -2.15 -9.37
CA HIS A 572 31.38 -3.32 -8.93
C HIS A 572 30.72 -4.08 -10.10
N LYS A 573 31.20 -3.90 -11.34
CA LYS A 573 30.51 -4.41 -12.54
C LYS A 573 30.47 -5.95 -12.58
N PHE A 574 29.25 -6.51 -12.63
CA PHE A 574 28.92 -7.94 -12.48
C PHE A 574 29.16 -8.52 -11.08
N ASP A 575 29.37 -7.67 -10.09
CA ASP A 575 29.61 -8.00 -8.67
C ASP A 575 28.50 -7.37 -7.81
N ASN A 576 28.69 -7.36 -6.49
CA ASN A 576 27.78 -6.73 -5.53
C ASN A 576 28.42 -5.53 -4.81
N ALA A 577 27.60 -4.75 -4.12
CA ALA A 577 28.02 -3.57 -3.35
C ALA A 577 27.22 -3.39 -2.04
N GLU A 578 27.79 -2.62 -1.11
CA GLU A 578 27.16 -2.15 0.13
C GLU A 578 26.98 -0.61 0.08
N THR A 579 26.11 -0.05 0.95
CA THR A 579 25.83 1.40 1.02
C THR A 579 27.09 2.28 1.08
N ASN A 580 28.18 1.79 1.67
CA ASN A 580 29.45 2.54 1.79
C ASN A 580 30.18 2.70 0.44
N ASP A 581 30.10 1.71 -0.45
CA ASP A 581 30.82 1.72 -1.74
C ASP A 581 30.34 2.86 -2.65
N LEU A 582 29.02 3.12 -2.61
CA LEU A 582 28.38 4.26 -3.27
C LEU A 582 28.90 5.60 -2.71
N TRP A 583 28.99 5.74 -1.38
CA TRP A 583 29.48 6.97 -0.74
C TRP A 583 30.95 7.23 -1.03
N ASP A 584 31.79 6.19 -1.09
CA ASP A 584 33.18 6.31 -1.53
C ASP A 584 33.27 6.70 -3.01
N ALA A 585 32.47 6.09 -3.90
CA ALA A 585 32.47 6.42 -5.33
C ALA A 585 32.04 7.87 -5.63
N ILE A 586 31.01 8.39 -4.94
CA ILE A 586 30.59 9.78 -5.05
C ILE A 586 31.63 10.72 -4.40
N SER A 587 32.19 10.35 -3.24
CA SER A 587 33.23 11.15 -2.55
C SER A 587 34.51 11.31 -3.39
N ARG A 588 34.87 10.33 -4.23
CA ARG A 588 35.99 10.45 -5.18
C ARG A 588 35.76 11.52 -6.25
N SER A 589 34.50 11.90 -6.52
CA SER A 589 34.12 12.87 -7.55
C SER A 589 33.82 14.27 -6.98
N TRP A 590 33.53 14.38 -5.68
CA TRP A 590 33.07 15.62 -5.03
C TRP A 590 34.19 16.35 -4.28
N ASP A 591 34.40 17.63 -4.58
CA ASP A 591 35.28 18.52 -3.80
C ASP A 591 34.55 19.01 -2.54
N SER A 592 34.78 18.30 -1.43
CA SER A 592 34.23 18.65 -0.13
C SER A 592 34.82 19.94 0.47
N GLY A 593 35.82 20.58 -0.15
CA GLY A 593 36.58 21.72 0.40
C GLY A 593 35.80 23.01 0.69
N LYS A 594 34.47 23.00 0.54
CA LYS A 594 33.52 24.06 0.95
C LYS A 594 32.75 23.72 2.25
N TYR A 595 32.78 22.47 2.68
CA TYR A 595 31.98 21.89 3.75
C TYR A 595 32.89 21.27 4.83
N ASP A 596 32.35 21.06 6.01
CA ASP A 596 33.04 20.44 7.16
C ASP A 596 32.63 18.97 7.39
N PHE A 597 31.97 18.35 6.40
CA PHE A 597 31.52 16.96 6.38
C PHE A 597 31.78 16.28 5.02
N THR A 598 31.86 14.95 5.03
CA THR A 598 31.92 14.09 3.83
C THR A 598 30.54 13.62 3.37
N VAL A 599 30.41 13.13 2.13
CA VAL A 599 29.17 12.51 1.64
C VAL A 599 28.71 11.41 2.59
N LYS A 600 29.65 10.57 3.05
CA LYS A 600 29.35 9.47 3.97
C LYS A 600 28.77 9.98 5.30
N GLU A 601 29.45 10.92 5.97
CA GLU A 601 28.99 11.47 7.26
C GLU A 601 27.62 12.15 7.15
N MET A 602 27.29 12.76 6.01
CA MET A 602 25.93 13.25 5.76
C MET A 602 24.94 12.12 5.54
N MET A 603 25.20 11.24 4.57
CA MET A 603 24.21 10.27 4.10
C MET A 603 23.96 9.14 5.10
N ASP A 604 24.95 8.77 5.93
CA ASP A 604 24.76 7.89 7.09
C ASP A 604 23.61 8.39 7.98
N THR A 605 23.48 9.71 8.20
CA THR A 605 22.37 10.27 9.00
C THR A 605 21.00 10.10 8.35
N TRP A 606 20.94 9.92 7.02
CA TRP A 606 19.70 9.76 6.27
C TRP A 606 19.34 8.29 5.98
N THR A 607 20.32 7.39 5.89
CA THR A 607 20.09 5.96 5.65
C THR A 607 20.01 5.12 6.93
N LEU A 608 20.78 5.45 7.96
CA LEU A 608 20.88 4.66 9.20
C LEU A 608 19.93 5.13 10.32
N GLN A 609 19.21 6.24 10.13
CA GLN A 609 18.17 6.72 11.04
C GLN A 609 16.78 6.69 10.37
N MET A 610 15.77 6.25 11.11
CA MET A 610 14.37 6.38 10.70
C MET A 610 13.89 7.83 10.88
N GLY A 611 12.87 8.26 10.14
CA GLY A 611 12.35 9.62 10.23
C GLY A 611 13.23 10.67 9.54
N TYR A 612 12.81 11.91 9.72
CA TYR A 612 13.40 13.11 9.12
C TYR A 612 13.29 14.31 10.08
N PRO A 613 14.12 15.36 9.92
CA PRO A 613 14.10 16.52 10.80
C PRO A 613 12.99 17.52 10.46
N LEU A 614 12.30 18.01 11.47
CA LEU A 614 11.57 19.28 11.44
C LEU A 614 12.58 20.42 11.64
N ILE A 615 12.67 21.33 10.68
CA ILE A 615 13.55 22.51 10.76
C ILE A 615 12.76 23.75 11.17
N THR A 616 13.09 24.31 12.33
CA THR A 616 12.42 25.50 12.88
C THR A 616 13.34 26.73 12.81
N PHE A 617 12.84 27.81 12.19
CA PHE A 617 13.51 29.11 12.08
C PHE A 617 12.90 30.11 13.08
N ASP A 618 13.59 30.36 14.20
CA ASP A 618 13.22 31.36 15.21
C ASP A 618 13.96 32.69 14.95
N GLN A 619 13.27 33.66 14.32
CA GLN A 619 13.82 35.00 14.10
C GLN A 619 14.00 35.76 15.43
N GLN A 620 15.18 36.35 15.66
CA GLN A 620 15.50 37.06 16.90
C GLN A 620 15.09 38.53 16.83
N ASN A 621 14.09 38.93 17.62
CA ASN A 621 13.70 40.33 17.87
C ASN A 621 13.53 41.19 16.59
N ASP A 622 12.86 40.63 15.57
CA ASP A 622 12.61 41.28 14.27
C ASP A 622 13.89 41.73 13.54
N THR A 623 15.03 41.08 13.81
CA THR A 623 16.31 41.28 13.10
C THR A 623 16.55 40.18 12.07
N ASN A 624 17.49 40.38 11.13
CA ASN A 624 17.89 39.37 10.15
C ASN A 624 18.77 38.25 10.76
N ILE A 625 18.62 37.95 12.05
CA ILE A 625 19.31 36.88 12.76
C ILE A 625 18.28 35.79 13.06
N TYR A 626 18.48 34.61 12.48
CA TYR A 626 17.62 33.44 12.67
C TYR A 626 18.33 32.40 13.52
N THR A 627 17.60 31.83 14.46
CA THR A 627 18.03 30.66 15.24
C THR A 627 17.43 29.44 14.56
N ILE A 628 18.26 28.58 13.99
CA ILE A 628 17.81 27.34 13.35
C ILE A 628 17.88 26.22 14.39
N ARG A 629 16.84 25.38 14.46
CA ARG A 629 16.81 24.14 15.24
C ARG A 629 16.35 22.98 14.36
N GLN A 630 16.82 21.78 14.67
CA GLN A 630 16.28 20.52 14.16
C GLN A 630 15.80 19.65 15.33
N GLU A 631 14.74 18.89 15.10
CA GLU A 631 14.19 17.85 15.98
C GLU A 631 13.51 16.79 15.08
N ARG A 632 13.41 15.52 15.47
CA ARG A 632 12.72 14.52 14.65
C ARG A 632 11.25 14.90 14.49
N PHE A 633 10.75 14.95 13.24
CA PHE A 633 9.32 15.10 13.00
C PHE A 633 8.58 13.80 13.35
N LEU A 634 7.62 13.89 14.27
CA LEU A 634 6.67 12.83 14.58
C LEU A 634 5.24 13.35 14.40
N LYS A 635 4.42 12.56 13.72
CA LYS A 635 3.02 12.91 13.41
C LYS A 635 2.11 12.92 14.64
N SER A 636 2.35 12.01 15.60
CA SER A 636 1.66 11.96 16.89
C SER A 636 2.60 12.31 18.05
N MET A 637 2.41 13.50 18.62
CA MET A 637 3.16 13.93 19.81
C MET A 637 2.56 13.42 21.12
N ASN A 638 1.25 13.13 21.16
CA ASN A 638 0.55 12.65 22.35
C ASN A 638 0.14 11.18 22.20
N VAL A 639 0.90 10.29 22.82
CA VAL A 639 0.38 9.01 23.30
C VAL A 639 0.83 8.86 24.75
N ASN A 640 -0.08 8.58 25.67
CA ASN A 640 0.23 8.32 27.10
C ASN A 640 0.77 6.90 27.33
N ASP A 641 1.13 6.18 26.26
CA ASP A 641 1.72 4.86 26.29
C ASP A 641 3.20 4.96 26.72
N THR A 642 3.51 4.36 27.87
CA THR A 642 4.86 4.33 28.44
C THR A 642 5.88 3.69 27.50
N GLU A 643 5.51 2.68 26.71
CA GLU A 643 6.43 1.99 25.80
C GLU A 643 6.84 2.91 24.64
N ILE A 644 5.91 3.73 24.14
CA ILE A 644 6.18 4.74 23.11
C ILE A 644 7.00 5.91 23.67
N GLN A 645 6.85 6.26 24.95
CA GLN A 645 7.68 7.29 25.59
C GLN A 645 9.10 6.78 25.89
N GLU A 646 9.26 5.50 26.25
CA GLU A 646 10.58 4.87 26.44
C GLU A 646 11.34 4.77 25.10
N ARG A 647 10.69 4.31 24.02
CA ARG A 647 11.26 4.32 22.66
C ARG A 647 11.60 5.73 22.15
N ARG A 648 10.95 6.79 22.64
CA ARG A 648 11.36 8.19 22.33
C ARG A 648 12.66 8.55 23.03
N HIS A 649 12.83 8.17 24.30
CA HIS A 649 14.06 8.44 25.04
C HIS A 649 15.29 7.69 24.49
N GLU A 650 15.11 6.57 23.80
CA GLU A 650 16.17 5.92 23.00
C GLU A 650 16.47 6.64 21.67
N GLN A 651 15.64 7.62 21.27
CA GLN A 651 15.67 8.30 19.97
C GLN A 651 15.85 9.83 20.11
N ASP A 652 16.04 10.35 21.34
CA ASP A 652 16.28 11.78 21.63
C ASP A 652 17.61 12.32 21.05
N ASP A 653 18.56 11.43 20.71
CA ASP A 653 19.87 11.78 20.12
C ASP A 653 19.88 11.92 18.58
N TYR A 654 18.73 11.78 17.90
CA TYR A 654 18.66 11.82 16.42
C TYR A 654 19.07 13.19 15.83
N GLN A 655 20.09 13.19 14.98
CA GLN A 655 20.60 14.40 14.31
C GLN A 655 20.93 14.12 12.84
N TRP A 656 20.59 15.06 11.95
CA TRP A 656 20.88 15.00 10.52
C TRP A 656 21.84 16.10 10.07
N VAL A 657 22.63 15.80 9.03
CA VAL A 657 23.30 16.82 8.22
C VAL A 657 22.34 17.22 7.10
N VAL A 658 21.81 18.45 7.18
CA VAL A 658 20.71 18.91 6.30
C VAL A 658 21.22 19.98 5.34
N PRO A 659 21.19 19.75 4.01
CA PRO A 659 21.65 20.71 3.00
C PRO A 659 20.60 21.82 2.78
N LEU A 660 20.47 22.73 3.75
CA LEU A 660 19.44 23.77 3.75
C LEU A 660 19.60 24.77 2.59
N THR A 661 18.67 24.73 1.63
CA THR A 661 18.45 25.79 0.63
C THR A 661 17.34 26.74 1.10
N PHE A 662 17.43 28.01 0.72
CA PHE A 662 16.38 29.00 0.99
C PHE A 662 16.45 30.17 0.00
N HIS A 663 15.29 30.81 -0.22
CA HIS A 663 15.16 32.04 -1.00
C HIS A 663 14.39 33.08 -0.18
N THR A 664 14.69 34.35 -0.41
CA THR A 664 14.02 35.50 0.23
C THR A 664 13.52 36.45 -0.83
N ASP A 665 12.21 36.72 -0.85
CA ASP A 665 11.67 37.84 -1.60
C ASP A 665 12.13 39.19 -1.03
N LEU A 666 12.07 40.24 -1.83
CA LEU A 666 12.46 41.60 -1.44
C LEU A 666 11.35 42.40 -0.73
N GLU A 667 10.18 41.81 -0.51
CA GLU A 667 9.04 42.42 0.21
C GLU A 667 8.59 41.54 1.40
N ASP A 668 8.06 42.19 2.44
CA ASP A 668 7.92 41.62 3.79
C ASP A 668 7.06 40.34 3.87
N PHE A 669 7.69 39.23 4.27
CA PHE A 669 6.96 38.03 4.69
C PHE A 669 6.41 38.20 6.12
N PRO A 670 5.11 37.92 6.38
CA PRO A 670 4.59 37.87 7.74
C PRO A 670 5.30 36.78 8.55
N THR A 671 5.90 37.13 9.69
CA THR A 671 6.58 36.17 10.56
C THR A 671 5.60 35.11 11.06
N HIS A 672 5.81 33.86 10.65
CA HIS A 672 5.00 32.72 11.06
C HIS A 672 5.91 31.68 11.69
N LYS A 673 5.67 31.36 12.96
CA LYS A 673 6.43 30.34 13.69
C LYS A 673 6.04 28.96 13.17
N ALA A 674 7.01 28.22 12.63
CA ALA A 674 6.87 26.78 12.40
C ALA A 674 6.68 26.05 13.74
N GLY A 675 5.86 24.99 13.73
CA GLY A 675 5.40 24.26 14.90
C GLY A 675 3.98 23.74 14.69
N LEU A 676 3.29 23.32 15.76
CA LEU A 676 1.88 22.91 15.71
C LEU A 676 0.95 24.10 15.38
N LEU A 677 0.81 24.40 14.10
CA LEU A 677 -0.10 25.42 13.60
C LEU A 677 -1.56 25.02 13.85
N PRO A 678 -2.42 25.92 14.38
CA PRO A 678 -3.85 25.69 14.42
C PRO A 678 -4.39 25.36 13.01
N SER A 679 -5.32 24.42 12.89
CA SER A 679 -5.85 23.94 11.60
C SER A 679 -6.50 25.02 10.73
N THR A 680 -6.83 26.18 11.31
CA THR A 680 -7.19 27.40 10.58
C THR A 680 -6.09 27.91 9.66
N LYS A 681 -4.80 27.72 9.97
CA LYS A 681 -3.70 28.29 9.16
C LYS A 681 -3.47 27.58 7.83
N PRO A 682 -3.43 26.24 7.76
CA PRO A 682 -3.49 25.54 6.47
C PRO A 682 -4.75 25.90 5.65
N LEU A 683 -5.91 26.08 6.31
CA LEU A 683 -7.15 26.50 5.65
C LEU A 683 -7.11 27.96 5.12
N ASP A 684 -6.60 28.90 5.91
CA ASP A 684 -6.34 30.30 5.49
C ASP A 684 -5.42 30.32 4.26
N MET A 685 -4.36 29.49 4.26
CA MET A 685 -3.37 29.41 3.19
C MET A 685 -4.00 28.93 1.88
N ILE A 686 -4.64 27.75 1.85
CA ILE A 686 -5.16 27.15 0.60
C ILE A 686 -6.22 28.00 -0.13
N MET A 687 -6.73 29.07 0.47
CA MET A 687 -7.56 30.05 -0.23
C MET A 687 -6.85 30.74 -1.41
N TYR A 688 -5.50 30.68 -1.50
CA TYR A 688 -4.79 31.13 -2.71
C TYR A 688 -5.18 30.33 -3.96
N LEU A 689 -5.60 29.06 -3.79
CA LEU A 689 -5.93 28.16 -4.90
C LEU A 689 -7.11 28.65 -5.75
N LEU A 690 -7.95 29.56 -5.23
CA LEU A 690 -8.97 30.28 -6.02
C LEU A 690 -8.40 31.01 -7.26
N LYS A 691 -7.08 31.20 -7.34
CA LYS A 691 -6.36 31.78 -8.48
C LYS A 691 -5.39 30.81 -9.16
N GLU A 692 -5.23 29.60 -8.62
CA GLU A 692 -4.19 28.64 -9.02
C GLU A 692 -4.63 27.76 -10.20
N ASN A 693 -3.68 27.42 -11.06
CA ASN A 693 -3.87 26.72 -12.32
C ASN A 693 -2.88 25.56 -12.52
N GLU A 694 -1.80 25.47 -11.75
CA GLU A 694 -0.84 24.36 -11.83
C GLU A 694 -1.32 23.12 -11.06
N ILE A 695 -1.01 21.93 -11.58
CA ILE A 695 -1.51 20.68 -10.97
C ILE A 695 -0.91 20.38 -9.59
N VAL A 696 0.37 20.67 -9.37
CA VAL A 696 1.10 20.26 -8.16
C VAL A 696 0.52 20.91 -6.88
N PRO A 697 0.26 22.23 -6.84
CA PRO A 697 -0.54 22.86 -5.79
C PRO A 697 -1.90 22.20 -5.53
N TRP A 698 -2.68 21.96 -6.60
CA TRP A 698 -4.02 21.39 -6.51
C TRP A 698 -4.00 19.96 -5.98
N ALA A 699 -3.13 19.10 -6.51
CA ALA A 699 -2.96 17.72 -6.08
C ALA A 699 -2.56 17.65 -4.59
N THR A 700 -1.59 18.48 -4.18
CA THR A 700 -1.15 18.57 -2.78
C THR A 700 -2.32 18.89 -1.84
N ALA A 701 -3.04 19.97 -2.09
CA ALA A 701 -4.13 20.40 -1.21
C ALA A 701 -5.33 19.44 -1.21
N LEU A 702 -5.71 18.92 -2.39
CA LEU A 702 -6.83 17.99 -2.52
C LEU A 702 -6.54 16.63 -1.89
N ARG A 703 -5.28 16.17 -1.87
CA ARG A 703 -4.85 14.99 -1.09
C ARG A 703 -5.18 15.15 0.40
N HIS A 704 -4.82 16.29 1.00
CA HIS A 704 -5.07 16.56 2.42
C HIS A 704 -6.56 16.76 2.73
N LEU A 705 -7.31 17.47 1.88
CA LEU A 705 -8.76 17.65 2.04
C LEU A 705 -9.53 16.33 1.88
N SER A 706 -9.08 15.43 0.99
CA SER A 706 -9.64 14.09 0.83
C SER A 706 -9.39 13.22 2.07
N ALA A 707 -8.18 13.25 2.64
CA ALA A 707 -7.88 12.55 3.89
C ALA A 707 -8.78 13.04 5.05
N TRP A 708 -8.96 14.36 5.20
CA TRP A 708 -9.91 14.91 6.18
C TRP A 708 -11.36 14.47 5.91
N LYS A 709 -11.79 14.38 4.65
CA LYS A 709 -13.13 13.86 4.32
C LYS A 709 -13.32 12.39 4.74
N VAL A 710 -12.28 11.55 4.65
CA VAL A 710 -12.33 10.16 5.13
C VAL A 710 -12.44 10.13 6.66
N THR A 711 -11.62 10.86 7.40
CA THR A 711 -11.69 10.90 8.88
C THR A 711 -13.02 11.47 9.39
N LEU A 712 -13.60 12.46 8.69
CA LEU A 712 -14.87 13.08 9.06
C LEU A 712 -16.11 12.30 8.59
N GLN A 713 -15.96 11.16 7.91
CA GLN A 713 -17.02 10.48 7.15
C GLN A 713 -18.27 10.12 7.96
N GLU A 714 -18.12 9.83 9.27
CA GLU A 714 -19.24 9.49 10.17
C GLU A 714 -19.79 10.71 10.95
N THR A 715 -19.37 11.93 10.60
CA THR A 715 -19.76 13.19 11.28
C THR A 715 -20.76 14.02 10.48
N ASP A 716 -21.46 14.93 11.16
CA ASP A 716 -22.35 15.93 10.54
C ASP A 716 -21.60 17.06 9.81
N LEU A 717 -20.26 17.03 9.79
CA LEU A 717 -19.41 18.01 9.11
C LEU A 717 -19.21 17.73 7.61
N ILE A 718 -19.59 16.54 7.12
CA ILE A 718 -19.40 16.15 5.70
C ILE A 718 -20.05 17.14 4.69
N PRO A 719 -21.28 17.65 4.90
CA PRO A 719 -21.86 18.68 4.04
C PRO A 719 -21.06 20.00 4.03
N LEU A 720 -20.38 20.34 5.13
CA LEU A 720 -19.59 21.57 5.23
C LEU A 720 -18.26 21.46 4.48
N ILE A 721 -17.53 20.36 4.63
CA ILE A 721 -16.28 20.13 3.87
C ILE A 721 -16.56 19.94 2.38
N ASN A 722 -17.68 19.29 2.00
CA ASN A 722 -18.14 19.24 0.61
C ASN A 722 -18.37 20.65 0.04
N ASN A 723 -19.16 21.49 0.72
CA ASN A 723 -19.45 22.85 0.27
C ASN A 723 -18.17 23.71 0.16
N PHE A 724 -17.24 23.57 1.12
CA PHE A 724 -15.94 24.22 1.04
C PHE A 724 -15.12 23.76 -0.18
N ILE A 725 -15.02 22.45 -0.44
CA ILE A 725 -14.32 21.92 -1.62
C ILE A 725 -15.00 22.40 -2.91
N GLN A 726 -16.33 22.35 -3.01
CA GLN A 726 -17.08 22.87 -4.16
C GLN A 726 -16.78 24.36 -4.41
N THR A 727 -16.81 25.18 -3.35
CA THR A 727 -16.49 26.61 -3.41
C THR A 727 -15.05 26.85 -3.89
N LEU A 728 -14.09 26.06 -3.37
CA LEU A 728 -12.68 26.17 -3.70
C LEU A 728 -12.40 25.77 -5.16
N ILE A 729 -12.93 24.64 -5.63
CA ILE A 729 -12.67 24.15 -7.00
C ILE A 729 -13.51 24.85 -8.08
N SER A 730 -14.58 25.56 -7.72
CA SER A 730 -15.51 26.17 -8.70
C SER A 730 -14.83 27.03 -9.78
N PRO A 731 -13.83 27.89 -9.49
CA PRO A 731 -13.14 28.65 -10.54
C PRO A 731 -12.36 27.77 -11.51
N ILE A 732 -11.59 26.80 -11.00
CA ILE A 732 -10.75 25.93 -11.83
C ILE A 732 -11.58 24.89 -12.59
N TYR A 733 -12.65 24.35 -12.00
CA TYR A 733 -13.61 23.46 -12.64
C TYR A 733 -14.23 24.09 -13.89
N ASN A 734 -14.66 25.36 -13.79
CA ASN A 734 -15.18 26.11 -14.94
C ASN A 734 -14.12 26.41 -16.00
N LYS A 735 -12.84 26.50 -15.63
CA LYS A 735 -11.72 26.69 -16.58
C LYS A 735 -11.35 25.38 -17.30
N VAL A 736 -11.18 24.26 -16.59
CA VAL A 736 -10.72 23.00 -17.19
C VAL A 736 -11.80 22.35 -18.07
N GLY A 737 -13.07 22.48 -17.69
CA GLY A 737 -14.21 21.97 -18.44
C GLY A 737 -14.21 20.45 -18.69
N TRP A 738 -15.02 20.01 -19.65
CA TRP A 738 -15.25 18.60 -20.00
C TRP A 738 -14.69 18.24 -21.41
N GLY A 739 -13.60 18.89 -21.81
CA GLY A 739 -12.94 18.65 -23.10
C GLY A 739 -11.75 17.69 -23.01
N GLU A 740 -11.31 17.17 -24.15
CA GLU A 740 -10.04 16.41 -24.30
C GLU A 740 -8.88 17.28 -24.80
N THR A 741 -9.13 18.55 -25.10
CA THR A 741 -8.12 19.51 -25.57
C THR A 741 -7.14 19.92 -24.45
N GLY A 742 -5.98 20.44 -24.85
CA GLY A 742 -4.96 20.93 -23.93
C GLY A 742 -3.73 20.03 -23.85
N GLU A 743 -2.73 20.51 -23.12
CA GLU A 743 -1.45 19.83 -22.90
C GLU A 743 -1.56 18.70 -21.86
N HIS A 744 -0.48 17.94 -21.65
CA HIS A 744 -0.49 16.77 -20.76
C HIS A 744 -0.91 17.12 -19.33
N MET A 745 -0.25 18.11 -18.73
CA MET A 745 -0.55 18.60 -17.38
C MET A 745 -1.98 19.16 -17.25
N GLU A 746 -2.53 19.79 -18.29
CA GLU A 746 -3.93 20.26 -18.29
C GLU A 746 -4.93 19.10 -18.27
N ARG A 747 -4.62 17.97 -18.94
CA ARG A 747 -5.47 16.76 -18.93
C ARG A 747 -5.44 16.07 -17.56
N LEU A 748 -4.25 15.98 -16.94
CA LEU A 748 -4.10 15.47 -15.59
C LEU A 748 -4.88 16.33 -14.57
N LEU A 749 -4.74 17.66 -14.64
CA LEU A 749 -5.47 18.59 -13.77
C LEU A 749 -6.98 18.50 -14.00
N ARG A 750 -7.44 18.42 -15.25
CA ARG A 750 -8.85 18.23 -15.58
C ARG A 750 -9.39 16.96 -14.95
N LYS A 751 -8.68 15.84 -15.07
CA LYS A 751 -9.07 14.55 -14.47
C LYS A 751 -9.19 14.66 -12.95
N LEU A 752 -8.21 15.28 -12.30
CA LEU A 752 -8.21 15.55 -10.85
C LEU A 752 -9.43 16.37 -10.43
N ILE A 753 -9.60 17.57 -10.99
CA ILE A 753 -10.68 18.50 -10.62
C ILE A 753 -12.07 17.93 -10.92
N LEU A 754 -12.27 17.25 -12.06
CA LEU A 754 -13.54 16.61 -12.37
C LEU A 754 -13.87 15.43 -11.44
N ARG A 755 -12.87 14.64 -11.02
CA ARG A 755 -13.08 13.59 -10.00
C ARG A 755 -13.40 14.20 -8.64
N THR A 756 -12.66 15.22 -8.22
CA THR A 756 -12.95 15.96 -6.96
C THR A 756 -14.35 16.58 -6.96
N ALA A 757 -14.84 17.10 -8.09
CA ALA A 757 -16.21 17.62 -8.18
C ALA A 757 -17.28 16.53 -7.96
N LEU A 758 -17.06 15.31 -8.48
CA LEU A 758 -17.94 14.16 -8.19
C LEU A 758 -17.84 13.67 -6.74
N ASP A 759 -16.64 13.71 -6.16
CA ASP A 759 -16.40 13.26 -4.78
C ASP A 759 -16.88 14.28 -3.74
N ALA A 760 -16.87 15.57 -4.06
CA ALA A 760 -17.47 16.65 -3.27
C ALA A 760 -18.98 16.83 -3.52
N ASP A 761 -19.58 15.95 -4.33
CA ASP A 761 -21.02 15.88 -4.61
C ASP A 761 -21.60 17.13 -5.32
N MET A 762 -20.87 17.72 -6.27
CA MET A 762 -21.29 18.87 -7.08
C MET A 762 -22.29 18.48 -8.19
N GLU A 763 -23.55 18.92 -8.07
CA GLU A 763 -24.68 18.51 -8.95
C GLU A 763 -24.37 18.58 -10.46
N GLU A 764 -23.87 19.71 -10.96
CA GLU A 764 -23.60 19.91 -12.40
C GLU A 764 -22.51 18.95 -12.94
N ALA A 765 -21.58 18.52 -12.09
CA ALA A 765 -20.59 17.51 -12.45
C ALA A 765 -21.20 16.10 -12.48
N GLN A 766 -22.11 15.79 -11.54
CA GLN A 766 -22.86 14.53 -11.52
C GLN A 766 -23.70 14.36 -12.79
N GLU A 767 -24.51 15.38 -13.14
CA GLU A 767 -25.37 15.35 -14.33
C GLU A 767 -24.57 15.06 -15.60
N LYS A 768 -23.43 15.75 -15.79
CA LYS A 768 -22.55 15.54 -16.95
C LYS A 768 -21.92 14.14 -16.96
N ALA A 769 -21.39 13.68 -15.84
CA ALA A 769 -20.75 12.35 -15.75
C ALA A 769 -21.73 11.19 -15.97
N VAL A 770 -22.90 11.27 -15.33
CA VAL A 770 -24.00 10.31 -15.49
C VAL A 770 -24.55 10.33 -16.91
N LYS A 771 -24.62 11.50 -17.56
CA LYS A 771 -24.95 11.60 -18.98
C LYS A 771 -23.92 10.86 -19.85
N TYR A 772 -22.61 11.10 -19.70
CA TYR A 772 -21.59 10.36 -20.47
C TYR A 772 -21.73 8.83 -20.31
N PHE A 773 -22.01 8.36 -19.08
CA PHE A 773 -22.26 6.95 -18.83
C PHE A 773 -23.52 6.42 -19.53
N HIS A 774 -24.64 7.16 -19.47
CA HIS A 774 -25.89 6.74 -20.11
C HIS A 774 -25.87 6.87 -21.63
N ASP A 775 -25.16 7.85 -22.20
CA ASP A 775 -24.96 7.96 -23.65
C ASP A 775 -24.12 6.77 -24.17
N TYR A 776 -23.11 6.33 -23.41
CA TYR A 776 -22.41 5.07 -23.69
C TYR A 776 -23.32 3.84 -23.53
N LYS A 777 -23.93 3.63 -22.35
CA LYS A 777 -24.76 2.46 -22.05
C LYS A 777 -25.96 2.29 -22.99
N ASN A 778 -26.62 3.39 -23.38
CA ASN A 778 -27.89 3.36 -24.11
C ASN A 778 -27.76 3.60 -25.62
N LYS A 779 -26.65 4.21 -26.09
CA LYS A 779 -26.46 4.56 -27.51
C LYS A 779 -25.12 4.07 -28.09
N ASN A 780 -24.22 3.54 -27.27
CA ASN A 780 -22.85 3.20 -27.63
C ASN A 780 -21.99 4.42 -28.06
N GLU A 781 -22.29 5.62 -27.54
CA GLU A 781 -21.44 6.81 -27.74
C GLU A 781 -20.15 6.68 -26.90
N SER A 782 -18.98 6.63 -27.55
CA SER A 782 -17.69 6.39 -26.86
C SER A 782 -17.36 7.47 -25.84
N VAL A 783 -17.05 7.07 -24.60
CA VAL A 783 -16.59 7.99 -23.56
C VAL A 783 -15.10 8.34 -23.79
N PRO A 784 -14.73 9.62 -23.87
CA PRO A 784 -13.35 10.03 -24.09
C PRO A 784 -12.37 9.55 -22.99
N PRO A 785 -11.11 9.15 -23.32
CA PRO A 785 -10.24 8.41 -22.39
C PRO A 785 -10.00 9.06 -21.03
N ASN A 786 -9.78 10.38 -20.98
CA ASN A 786 -9.51 11.07 -19.70
C ASN A 786 -10.79 11.25 -18.86
N LEU A 787 -11.96 11.23 -19.51
CA LEU A 787 -13.27 11.28 -18.87
C LEU A 787 -13.80 9.90 -18.42
N LYS A 788 -13.29 8.78 -18.95
CA LYS A 788 -13.76 7.42 -18.60
C LYS A 788 -13.83 7.17 -17.10
N ALA A 789 -12.77 7.49 -16.37
CA ALA A 789 -12.72 7.27 -14.91
C ALA A 789 -13.76 8.11 -14.14
N VAL A 790 -14.08 9.29 -14.65
CA VAL A 790 -15.09 10.21 -14.08
C VAL A 790 -16.50 9.67 -14.39
N ALA A 791 -16.79 9.40 -15.66
CA ALA A 791 -18.10 8.92 -16.13
C ALA A 791 -18.47 7.53 -15.59
N TYR A 792 -17.56 6.55 -15.66
CA TYR A 792 -17.84 5.18 -15.21
C TYR A 792 -18.06 5.12 -13.70
N SER A 793 -17.29 5.89 -12.92
CA SER A 793 -17.49 6.00 -11.48
C SER A 793 -18.84 6.66 -11.15
N ALA A 794 -19.23 7.72 -11.84
CA ALA A 794 -20.52 8.38 -11.64
C ALA A 794 -21.71 7.46 -11.98
N GLY A 795 -21.63 6.75 -13.12
CA GLY A 795 -22.66 5.80 -13.52
C GLY A 795 -22.92 4.70 -12.49
N VAL A 796 -21.89 4.27 -11.75
CA VAL A 796 -22.03 3.30 -10.65
C VAL A 796 -22.39 3.96 -9.30
N LYS A 797 -21.88 5.18 -9.01
CA LYS A 797 -22.16 5.92 -7.77
C LYS A 797 -23.60 6.43 -7.68
N PHE A 798 -24.18 6.86 -8.80
CA PHE A 798 -25.52 7.45 -8.88
C PHE A 798 -26.54 6.54 -9.60
N GLY A 799 -26.09 5.40 -10.11
CA GLY A 799 -26.92 4.37 -10.72
C GLY A 799 -27.41 3.31 -9.74
N GLY A 800 -28.23 2.38 -10.26
CA GLY A 800 -28.71 1.22 -9.52
C GLY A 800 -28.01 -0.07 -9.91
N LEU A 801 -28.66 -1.19 -9.60
CA LEU A 801 -28.18 -2.54 -9.91
C LEU A 801 -27.97 -2.78 -11.41
N ASP A 802 -28.73 -2.11 -12.29
CA ASP A 802 -28.62 -2.32 -13.74
C ASP A 802 -27.53 -1.46 -14.39
N GLU A 803 -27.06 -0.40 -13.74
CA GLU A 803 -25.83 0.33 -14.07
C GLU A 803 -24.61 -0.50 -13.62
N TRP A 804 -24.66 -1.06 -12.40
CA TRP A 804 -23.61 -1.93 -11.89
C TRP A 804 -23.45 -3.22 -12.71
N LYS A 805 -24.54 -3.90 -13.08
CA LYS A 805 -24.50 -5.08 -13.97
C LYS A 805 -23.89 -4.75 -15.34
N PHE A 806 -24.18 -3.57 -15.90
CA PHE A 806 -23.56 -3.13 -17.15
C PHE A 806 -22.04 -2.96 -16.97
N ALA A 807 -21.60 -2.26 -15.93
CA ALA A 807 -20.18 -2.13 -15.58
C ALA A 807 -19.50 -3.49 -15.35
N TRP A 808 -20.20 -4.47 -14.75
CA TRP A 808 -19.70 -5.82 -14.50
C TRP A 808 -19.52 -6.62 -15.79
N THR A 809 -20.45 -6.45 -16.75
CA THR A 809 -20.31 -6.98 -18.11
C THR A 809 -19.11 -6.38 -18.82
N MET A 810 -18.99 -5.04 -18.83
CA MET A 810 -17.84 -4.36 -19.46
C MET A 810 -16.49 -4.72 -18.83
N PHE A 811 -16.42 -4.89 -17.51
CA PHE A 811 -15.22 -5.37 -16.81
C PHE A 811 -14.77 -6.76 -17.30
N LYS A 812 -15.72 -7.69 -17.53
CA LYS A 812 -15.41 -9.03 -18.04
C LYS A 812 -14.97 -9.01 -19.51
N GLU A 813 -15.62 -8.19 -20.33
CA GLU A 813 -15.54 -8.21 -21.80
C GLU A 813 -14.51 -7.22 -22.38
N SER A 814 -14.01 -6.25 -21.61
CA SER A 814 -12.96 -5.35 -22.09
C SER A 814 -11.61 -6.07 -22.24
N HIS A 815 -11.05 -6.00 -23.46
CA HIS A 815 -9.71 -6.49 -23.81
C HIS A 815 -8.61 -5.43 -23.57
N ILE A 816 -8.96 -4.20 -23.17
CA ILE A 816 -8.03 -3.09 -22.92
C ILE A 816 -7.67 -3.07 -21.43
N PRO A 817 -6.40 -3.33 -21.03
CA PRO A 817 -6.03 -3.46 -19.61
C PRO A 817 -6.33 -2.20 -18.79
N SER A 818 -6.00 -1.02 -19.34
CA SER A 818 -6.24 0.26 -18.67
C SER A 818 -7.73 0.54 -18.46
N GLU A 819 -8.58 0.19 -19.42
CA GLU A 819 -10.03 0.37 -19.29
C GLU A 819 -10.63 -0.62 -18.28
N LYS A 820 -10.20 -1.88 -18.30
CA LYS A 820 -10.61 -2.89 -17.33
C LYS A 820 -10.28 -2.48 -15.88
N SER A 821 -9.11 -1.88 -15.67
CA SER A 821 -8.71 -1.26 -14.39
C SER A 821 -9.63 -0.08 -13.97
N ILE A 822 -10.15 0.69 -14.93
CA ILE A 822 -11.12 1.74 -14.64
C ILE A 822 -12.48 1.11 -14.28
N TRP A 823 -12.96 0.11 -15.02
CA TRP A 823 -14.22 -0.59 -14.71
C TRP A 823 -14.20 -1.25 -13.33
N MET A 824 -13.10 -1.91 -12.97
CA MET A 824 -12.85 -2.48 -11.65
C MET A 824 -13.00 -1.42 -10.55
N ARG A 825 -12.30 -0.28 -10.69
CA ARG A 825 -12.42 0.83 -9.73
C ARG A 825 -13.81 1.48 -9.72
N ALA A 826 -14.50 1.53 -10.87
CA ALA A 826 -15.86 2.06 -10.97
C ALA A 826 -16.87 1.21 -10.18
N LEU A 827 -16.82 -0.11 -10.32
CA LEU A 827 -17.70 -1.08 -9.66
C LEU A 827 -17.76 -0.93 -8.12
N ALA A 828 -16.66 -0.48 -7.51
CA ALA A 828 -16.56 -0.26 -6.08
C ALA A 828 -17.28 1.00 -5.58
N ASN A 829 -17.69 1.95 -6.43
CA ASN A 829 -18.35 3.20 -6.01
C ASN A 829 -19.86 3.05 -5.72
N SER A 830 -20.43 1.83 -5.78
CA SER A 830 -21.89 1.65 -5.65
C SER A 830 -22.39 2.05 -4.24
N PRO A 831 -23.48 2.83 -4.10
CA PRO A 831 -24.01 3.26 -2.81
C PRO A 831 -24.83 2.17 -2.08
N HIS A 832 -24.69 0.91 -2.49
CA HIS A 832 -25.58 -0.18 -2.09
C HIS A 832 -24.79 -1.31 -1.41
N PRO A 833 -24.85 -1.45 -0.07
CA PRO A 833 -24.12 -2.48 0.69
C PRO A 833 -24.26 -3.90 0.15
N TYR A 834 -25.44 -4.30 -0.32
CA TYR A 834 -25.68 -5.64 -0.88
C TYR A 834 -25.01 -5.89 -2.23
N ILE A 835 -24.69 -4.83 -3.00
CA ILE A 835 -23.92 -4.91 -4.24
C ILE A 835 -22.43 -4.96 -3.92
N LEU A 836 -21.97 -4.15 -2.97
CA LEU A 836 -20.59 -4.16 -2.50
C LEU A 836 -20.22 -5.52 -1.91
N GLN A 837 -21.10 -6.14 -1.11
CA GLN A 837 -20.87 -7.50 -0.61
C GLN A 837 -20.74 -8.52 -1.76
N GLN A 838 -21.64 -8.52 -2.75
CA GLN A 838 -21.50 -9.39 -3.93
C GLN A 838 -20.19 -9.17 -4.71
N TYR A 839 -19.63 -7.96 -4.64
CA TYR A 839 -18.33 -7.67 -5.25
C TYR A 839 -17.15 -8.17 -4.39
N LEU A 840 -17.24 -8.05 -3.07
CA LEU A 840 -16.30 -8.66 -2.11
C LEU A 840 -16.32 -10.19 -2.23
N ASP A 841 -17.48 -10.82 -2.27
CA ASP A 841 -17.67 -12.27 -2.48
C ASP A 841 -17.04 -12.75 -3.81
N ALA A 842 -16.91 -11.86 -4.81
CA ALA A 842 -16.26 -12.17 -6.08
C ALA A 842 -14.73 -12.20 -6.00
N THR A 843 -14.10 -11.62 -4.95
CA THR A 843 -12.64 -11.68 -4.75
C THR A 843 -12.14 -13.07 -4.34
N LEU A 844 -12.99 -13.88 -3.71
CA LEU A 844 -12.68 -15.26 -3.32
C LEU A 844 -12.64 -16.21 -4.54
N ASP A 845 -13.24 -15.80 -5.67
CA ASP A 845 -13.30 -16.59 -6.89
C ASP A 845 -12.33 -16.07 -7.96
N ARG A 846 -11.20 -16.78 -8.10
CA ARG A 846 -10.15 -16.52 -9.10
C ARG A 846 -10.61 -16.53 -10.56
N GLN A 847 -11.84 -16.96 -10.86
CA GLN A 847 -12.44 -16.88 -12.20
C GLN A 847 -13.19 -15.55 -12.44
N LYS A 848 -13.62 -14.87 -11.37
CA LYS A 848 -14.31 -13.57 -11.42
C LYS A 848 -13.33 -12.41 -11.32
N ILE A 849 -12.42 -12.47 -10.33
CA ILE A 849 -11.38 -11.47 -10.06
C ILE A 849 -10.04 -12.20 -10.06
N LYS A 850 -9.03 -11.71 -10.79
CA LYS A 850 -7.69 -12.30 -10.76
C LYS A 850 -7.06 -12.05 -9.38
N PRO A 851 -6.21 -12.94 -8.82
CA PRO A 851 -5.55 -12.70 -7.54
C PRO A 851 -4.84 -11.33 -7.47
N GLN A 852 -4.15 -10.96 -8.56
CA GLN A 852 -3.46 -9.67 -8.72
C GLN A 852 -4.34 -8.41 -8.51
N ASP A 853 -5.66 -8.56 -8.65
CA ASP A 853 -6.66 -7.48 -8.68
C ASP A 853 -7.40 -7.36 -7.35
N VAL A 854 -7.35 -8.39 -6.47
CA VAL A 854 -8.13 -8.48 -5.23
C VAL A 854 -7.90 -7.29 -4.30
N THR A 855 -6.64 -6.89 -4.07
CA THR A 855 -6.31 -5.72 -3.24
C THR A 855 -6.90 -4.43 -3.80
N SER A 856 -6.98 -4.28 -5.13
CA SER A 856 -7.64 -3.12 -5.75
C SER A 856 -9.15 -3.11 -5.55
N VAL A 857 -9.79 -4.28 -5.51
CA VAL A 857 -11.23 -4.40 -5.17
C VAL A 857 -11.46 -4.08 -3.70
N LEU A 858 -10.68 -4.69 -2.80
CA LEU A 858 -10.79 -4.47 -1.34
C LEU A 858 -10.53 -3.01 -0.97
N ALA A 859 -9.45 -2.40 -1.48
CA ALA A 859 -9.15 -0.98 -1.29
C ALA A 859 -10.24 -0.06 -1.89
N GLY A 860 -10.80 -0.43 -3.04
CA GLY A 860 -11.89 0.31 -3.67
C GLY A 860 -13.17 0.32 -2.83
N VAL A 861 -13.55 -0.83 -2.28
CA VAL A 861 -14.74 -0.97 -1.42
C VAL A 861 -14.49 -0.35 -0.04
N ALA A 862 -13.27 -0.47 0.52
CA ALA A 862 -12.89 0.16 1.79
C ALA A 862 -12.95 1.70 1.75
N ARG A 863 -12.68 2.31 0.58
CA ARG A 863 -12.78 3.76 0.34
C ARG A 863 -14.22 4.24 0.06
N ASN A 864 -15.21 3.36 0.00
CA ASN A 864 -16.62 3.71 -0.19
C ASN A 864 -17.30 3.87 1.18
N PRO A 865 -18.03 4.96 1.47
CA PRO A 865 -18.76 5.12 2.74
C PRO A 865 -19.73 3.97 3.08
N ALA A 866 -20.31 3.31 2.07
CA ALA A 866 -21.19 2.15 2.24
C ALA A 866 -20.43 0.80 2.30
N GLY A 867 -19.12 0.82 2.02
CA GLY A 867 -18.27 -0.36 1.85
C GLY A 867 -17.13 -0.50 2.87
N ALA A 868 -16.68 0.60 3.48
CA ALA A 868 -15.64 0.71 4.50
C ALA A 868 -15.67 -0.46 5.51
N ASN A 869 -16.72 -0.47 6.33
CA ASN A 869 -16.98 -1.50 7.32
C ASN A 869 -17.45 -2.86 6.75
N LEU A 870 -17.64 -3.02 5.42
CA LEU A 870 -17.85 -4.35 4.80
C LEU A 870 -16.52 -4.99 4.42
N ALA A 871 -15.60 -4.23 3.82
CA ALA A 871 -14.31 -4.74 3.34
C ALA A 871 -13.48 -5.34 4.48
N TRP A 872 -13.42 -4.67 5.64
CA TRP A 872 -12.72 -5.19 6.82
C TRP A 872 -13.35 -6.50 7.35
N ARG A 873 -14.66 -6.54 7.53
CA ARG A 873 -15.36 -7.77 7.99
C ARG A 873 -15.23 -8.92 7.00
N HIS A 874 -15.11 -8.64 5.70
CA HIS A 874 -14.82 -9.65 4.68
C HIS A 874 -13.42 -10.23 4.84
N VAL A 875 -12.40 -9.39 5.07
CA VAL A 875 -11.02 -9.84 5.38
C VAL A 875 -10.98 -10.68 6.65
N GLN A 876 -11.66 -10.26 7.73
CA GLN A 876 -11.76 -11.03 8.98
C GLN A 876 -12.48 -12.38 8.78
N MET A 877 -13.55 -12.42 8.00
CA MET A 877 -14.38 -13.63 7.82
C MET A 877 -13.71 -14.68 6.92
N HIS A 878 -12.89 -14.24 5.96
CA HIS A 878 -12.27 -15.09 4.94
C HIS A 878 -10.74 -15.10 5.02
N TRP A 879 -10.16 -14.81 6.19
CA TRP A 879 -8.70 -14.68 6.37
C TRP A 879 -7.93 -15.89 5.84
N ASP A 880 -8.32 -17.10 6.24
CA ASP A 880 -7.68 -18.34 5.80
C ASP A 880 -7.80 -18.57 4.29
N GLU A 881 -8.90 -18.13 3.67
CA GLU A 881 -9.09 -18.21 2.21
C GLU A 881 -8.21 -17.20 1.47
N ILE A 882 -8.03 -16.00 2.03
CA ILE A 882 -7.15 -14.95 1.48
C ILE A 882 -5.69 -15.39 1.61
N LEU A 883 -5.27 -15.83 2.80
CA LEU A 883 -3.91 -16.30 3.09
C LEU A 883 -3.55 -17.54 2.26
N SER A 884 -4.48 -18.49 2.12
CA SER A 884 -4.35 -19.65 1.22
C SER A 884 -4.30 -19.26 -0.26
N ASN A 885 -4.86 -18.11 -0.64
CA ASN A 885 -4.81 -17.63 -2.02
C ASN A 885 -3.47 -16.97 -2.39
N PHE A 886 -2.88 -16.17 -1.49
CA PHE A 886 -1.65 -15.42 -1.77
C PHE A 886 -0.38 -16.12 -1.29
N GLY A 887 -0.44 -16.81 -0.15
CA GLY A 887 0.73 -17.32 0.56
C GLY A 887 0.98 -16.55 1.86
N VAL A 888 1.68 -17.19 2.81
CA VAL A 888 2.17 -16.55 4.04
C VAL A 888 3.43 -15.75 3.72
N GLY A 889 3.58 -14.56 4.29
CA GLY A 889 4.70 -13.63 4.00
C GLY A 889 4.32 -12.53 3.00
N SER A 890 3.71 -12.95 1.88
CA SER A 890 3.41 -12.13 0.69
C SER A 890 3.06 -10.67 0.99
N PHE A 891 3.81 -9.73 0.40
CA PHE A 891 3.56 -8.28 0.47
C PHE A 891 2.10 -7.87 0.19
N ILE A 892 1.39 -8.64 -0.63
CA ILE A 892 -0.04 -8.45 -0.94
C ILE A 892 -0.91 -8.47 0.32
N ILE A 893 -0.58 -9.32 1.31
CA ILE A 893 -1.31 -9.45 2.58
C ILE A 893 -1.22 -8.17 3.42
N GLY A 894 -0.03 -7.55 3.49
CA GLY A 894 0.15 -6.26 4.18
C GLY A 894 -0.68 -5.15 3.54
N SER A 895 -0.65 -5.07 2.21
CA SER A 895 -1.46 -4.10 1.46
C SER A 895 -2.98 -4.34 1.59
N ILE A 896 -3.42 -5.58 1.74
CA ILE A 896 -4.82 -5.91 2.04
C ILE A 896 -5.25 -5.35 3.41
N ILE A 897 -4.45 -5.55 4.46
CA ILE A 897 -4.80 -5.03 5.78
C ILE A 897 -4.72 -3.50 5.79
N GLU A 898 -3.63 -2.91 5.30
CA GLU A 898 -3.45 -1.45 5.23
C GLU A 898 -4.63 -0.79 4.49
N SER A 899 -5.00 -1.30 3.31
CA SER A 899 -6.07 -0.71 2.51
C SER A 899 -7.46 -0.89 3.10
N THR A 900 -7.68 -1.90 3.94
CA THR A 900 -8.97 -2.14 4.63
C THR A 900 -9.07 -1.51 6.01
N THR A 901 -7.96 -1.13 6.65
CA THR A 901 -7.95 -0.43 7.97
C THR A 901 -7.57 1.05 7.90
N SER A 902 -7.00 1.55 6.79
CA SER A 902 -6.51 2.94 6.66
C SER A 902 -7.54 4.07 6.85
N HIS A 903 -8.83 3.76 6.95
CA HIS A 903 -9.90 4.71 7.25
C HIS A 903 -10.32 4.73 8.73
N PHE A 904 -9.76 3.83 9.55
CA PHE A 904 -10.06 3.71 10.98
C PHE A 904 -9.62 4.94 11.77
N SER A 905 -10.43 5.31 12.77
CA SER A 905 -10.17 6.51 13.56
C SER A 905 -10.54 6.45 15.03
N THR A 906 -11.34 5.48 15.46
CA THR A 906 -11.79 5.36 16.86
C THR A 906 -11.00 4.31 17.64
N GLU A 907 -11.12 4.37 18.98
CA GLU A 907 -10.47 3.44 19.93
C GLU A 907 -10.90 1.99 19.65
N PHE A 908 -12.19 1.82 19.36
CA PHE A 908 -12.81 0.56 18.96
C PHE A 908 -12.26 0.01 17.64
N ASP A 909 -11.93 0.87 16.67
CA ASP A 909 -11.34 0.44 15.40
C ASP A 909 -9.90 -0.06 15.59
N TYR A 910 -9.13 0.62 16.44
CA TYR A 910 -7.80 0.19 16.86
C TYR A 910 -7.86 -1.17 17.57
N GLU A 911 -8.75 -1.34 18.56
CA GLU A 911 -8.95 -2.62 19.26
C GLU A 911 -9.31 -3.75 18.29
N GLN A 912 -10.20 -3.51 17.31
CA GLN A 912 -10.54 -4.52 16.31
C GLN A 912 -9.37 -4.93 15.41
N ALA A 913 -8.57 -3.96 14.95
CA ALA A 913 -7.37 -4.23 14.16
C ALA A 913 -6.35 -5.04 14.97
N HIS A 914 -6.08 -4.60 16.21
CA HIS A 914 -5.12 -5.23 17.12
C HIS A 914 -5.52 -6.66 17.49
N ILE A 915 -6.79 -6.90 17.86
CA ILE A 915 -7.31 -8.24 18.20
C ILE A 915 -7.24 -9.18 16.99
N CYS A 916 -7.58 -8.69 15.78
CA CYS A 916 -7.45 -9.47 14.55
C CYS A 916 -5.99 -9.91 14.34
N LEU A 917 -5.04 -8.96 14.29
CA LEU A 917 -3.63 -9.23 14.04
C LEU A 917 -2.98 -10.18 15.06
N THR A 918 -3.35 -10.08 16.34
CA THR A 918 -2.77 -10.92 17.42
C THR A 918 -3.43 -12.30 17.56
N THR A 919 -4.70 -12.46 17.17
CA THR A 919 -5.47 -13.69 17.41
C THR A 919 -5.95 -14.40 16.15
N SER A 920 -6.86 -13.80 15.38
CA SER A 920 -7.58 -14.47 14.28
C SER A 920 -6.96 -14.29 12.89
N CYS A 921 -6.02 -13.35 12.73
CA CYS A 921 -5.48 -12.91 11.45
C CYS A 921 -3.96 -13.10 11.39
N ARG A 922 -3.48 -14.23 11.93
CA ARG A 922 -2.05 -14.58 12.01
C ARG A 922 -1.47 -14.90 10.62
N GLY A 923 -0.15 -14.73 10.48
CA GLY A 923 0.57 -14.93 9.22
C GLY A 923 0.75 -13.67 8.36
N ALA A 924 0.34 -12.50 8.86
CA ALA A 924 0.65 -11.20 8.26
C ALA A 924 2.02 -10.66 8.72
N SER A 925 2.86 -10.24 7.77
CA SER A 925 4.22 -9.72 7.97
C SER A 925 4.30 -8.28 8.51
N SER A 926 3.18 -7.57 8.63
CA SER A 926 3.10 -6.09 8.76
C SER A 926 2.65 -5.57 10.14
N LEU A 927 2.86 -6.36 11.20
CA LEU A 927 2.39 -6.09 12.57
C LEU A 927 2.60 -4.64 13.10
N PRO A 928 3.78 -3.98 12.93
CA PRO A 928 4.01 -2.67 13.55
C PRO A 928 3.21 -1.53 12.91
N THR A 929 3.25 -1.42 11.58
CA THR A 929 2.81 -0.23 10.82
C THR A 929 1.30 -0.01 10.88
N ILE A 930 0.52 -1.09 10.97
CA ILE A 930 -0.95 -1.02 11.05
C ILE A 930 -1.37 -0.49 12.42
N SER A 931 -0.75 -0.99 13.50
CA SER A 931 -1.01 -0.55 14.88
C SER A 931 -0.75 0.95 15.04
N ALA A 932 0.40 1.42 14.57
CA ALA A 932 0.78 2.83 14.68
C ALA A 932 -0.19 3.77 13.95
N ARG A 933 -0.71 3.38 12.78
CA ARG A 933 -1.65 4.23 12.02
C ARG A 933 -3.00 4.38 12.72
N SER A 934 -3.54 3.32 13.32
CA SER A 934 -4.80 3.41 14.06
C SER A 934 -4.64 4.14 15.41
N SER A 935 -3.50 4.01 16.11
CA SER A 935 -3.18 4.85 17.28
C SER A 935 -2.95 6.33 16.92
N ASP A 936 -2.44 6.61 15.72
CA ASP A 936 -2.24 7.97 15.22
C ASP A 936 -3.57 8.66 14.89
N SER A 937 -4.52 7.97 14.26
CA SER A 937 -5.86 8.52 14.01
C SER A 937 -6.55 8.89 15.33
N LEU A 938 -6.32 8.11 16.39
CA LEU A 938 -6.80 8.37 17.75
C LEU A 938 -6.20 9.64 18.38
N SER A 939 -4.90 9.91 18.17
CA SER A 939 -4.29 11.16 18.62
C SER A 939 -4.94 12.40 17.97
N GLY A 940 -5.46 12.23 16.75
CA GLY A 940 -6.27 13.22 16.03
C GLY A 940 -7.68 13.41 16.58
N LEU A 941 -8.17 12.51 17.44
CA LEU A 941 -9.43 12.65 18.17
C LEU A 941 -9.27 13.17 19.60
N GLU A 942 -8.10 13.01 20.24
CA GLU A 942 -7.82 13.69 21.53
C GLU A 942 -7.68 15.20 21.37
N ASN A 943 -7.10 15.65 20.24
CA ASN A 943 -7.11 17.05 19.80
C ASN A 943 -7.97 17.19 18.54
N PRO A 944 -9.31 17.08 18.64
CA PRO A 944 -10.16 17.25 17.48
C PRO A 944 -10.03 18.70 16.97
N PRO A 945 -10.18 18.95 15.65
CA PRO A 945 -10.18 20.31 15.14
C PRO A 945 -11.23 21.13 15.90
N PRO A 946 -10.89 22.36 16.36
CA PRO A 946 -11.82 23.16 17.15
C PRO A 946 -13.14 23.35 16.38
N PRO A 947 -14.31 23.35 17.06
CA PRO A 947 -15.62 23.35 16.42
C PRO A 947 -15.69 24.45 15.38
N PRO A 948 -16.18 24.14 14.17
CA PRO A 948 -15.64 24.63 12.90
C PRO A 948 -15.34 26.12 12.97
N PRO A 949 -14.09 26.54 12.71
CA PRO A 949 -13.69 27.93 12.86
C PRO A 949 -14.66 28.84 12.11
N ARG A 950 -14.96 30.00 12.67
CA ARG A 950 -15.99 30.94 12.18
C ARG A 950 -15.94 31.18 10.67
N PHE A 951 -14.77 31.03 10.07
CA PHE A 951 -14.51 30.72 8.66
C PHE A 951 -15.64 29.95 7.94
N PHE A 952 -15.89 28.66 8.25
CA PHE A 952 -16.87 27.83 7.54
C PHE A 952 -18.31 28.35 7.69
N LEU A 953 -18.65 28.87 8.87
CA LEU A 953 -19.96 29.48 9.15
C LEU A 953 -20.10 30.89 8.52
N GLY A 954 -19.00 31.56 8.19
CA GLY A 954 -18.97 32.90 7.60
C GLY A 954 -19.13 32.93 6.08
N LEU A 955 -18.93 31.79 5.41
CA LEU A 955 -19.16 31.61 3.98
C LEU A 955 -20.61 31.15 3.68
N GLY A 956 -21.33 30.65 4.69
CA GLY A 956 -22.66 30.04 4.57
C GLY A 956 -23.86 30.99 4.65
N SER A 957 -24.05 31.81 3.61
CA SER A 957 -25.31 32.52 3.28
C SER A 957 -25.81 33.67 4.20
N PRO A 958 -26.46 34.71 3.64
CA PRO A 958 -27.37 35.54 4.41
C PRO A 958 -28.66 34.76 4.75
N SER A 959 -29.26 35.08 5.90
CA SER A 959 -30.54 34.52 6.41
C SER A 959 -30.58 33.01 6.71
N LEU A 960 -29.98 32.63 7.85
CA LEU A 960 -30.49 31.53 8.69
C LEU A 960 -30.97 32.10 10.04
N SER A 961 -32.00 31.48 10.63
CA SER A 961 -32.84 32.07 11.68
C SER A 961 -32.28 31.92 13.11
N SER A 962 -32.78 32.76 14.03
CA SER A 962 -32.32 32.93 15.41
C SER A 962 -32.64 31.77 16.38
N GLU A 963 -32.89 30.57 15.87
CA GLU A 963 -33.11 29.35 16.67
C GLU A 963 -31.86 28.47 16.77
N SER A 964 -30.94 28.51 15.80
CA SER A 964 -29.65 27.81 15.87
C SER A 964 -28.77 28.32 17.03
N GLU A 965 -28.70 29.64 17.22
CA GLU A 965 -28.06 30.27 18.39
C GLU A 965 -28.65 29.81 19.74
N ARG A 966 -29.94 29.43 19.77
CA ARG A 966 -30.61 28.96 21.00
C ARG A 966 -30.32 27.49 21.30
N ALA A 967 -29.98 26.68 20.29
CA ALA A 967 -29.48 25.33 20.48
C ALA A 967 -28.05 25.35 21.05
N ALA A 968 -27.15 26.12 20.43
CA ALA A 968 -25.74 26.20 20.85
C ALA A 968 -25.56 26.62 22.33
N ARG A 969 -26.42 27.50 22.85
CA ARG A 969 -26.38 27.93 24.26
C ARG A 969 -26.90 26.91 25.28
N ARG A 970 -27.32 25.71 24.86
CA ARG A 970 -27.80 24.62 25.75
C ARG A 970 -26.80 23.48 25.98
N LEU A 971 -25.64 23.50 25.31
CA LEU A 971 -24.60 22.45 25.40
C LEU A 971 -23.35 22.88 26.20
N ALA A 972 -23.41 24.00 26.91
CA ALA A 972 -22.39 24.35 27.90
C ALA A 972 -22.56 23.48 29.16
N PRO A 973 -21.55 22.69 29.59
CA PRO A 973 -21.65 21.93 30.82
C PRO A 973 -21.70 22.86 32.05
N PRO A 974 -22.48 22.53 33.09
CA PRO A 974 -22.49 23.31 34.33
C PRO A 974 -21.11 23.22 35.02
N PRO A 975 -20.63 24.30 35.66
CA PRO A 975 -19.35 24.27 36.38
C PRO A 975 -19.41 23.25 37.52
N ARG A 976 -18.48 22.29 37.53
CA ARG A 976 -18.39 21.27 38.59
C ARG A 976 -18.21 21.96 39.97
N PRO A 977 -18.95 21.53 41.01
CA PRO A 977 -18.86 22.16 42.32
C PRO A 977 -17.48 21.94 42.95
N ARG A 978 -16.86 23.02 43.44
CA ARG A 978 -15.65 22.92 44.28
C ARG A 978 -16.03 22.34 45.64
N PHE A 979 -15.57 21.13 45.94
CA PHE A 979 -15.63 20.59 47.29
C PHE A 979 -14.65 21.37 48.20
N PHE A 980 -15.19 22.22 49.05
CA PHE A 980 -14.46 22.80 50.17
C PHE A 980 -14.27 21.74 51.26
N CYS A 981 -13.03 21.43 51.60
CA CYS A 981 -12.70 20.96 52.94
C CYS A 981 -12.64 22.19 53.86
N LEU A 982 -13.44 22.21 54.94
CA LEU A 982 -13.37 23.25 55.96
C LEU A 982 -12.18 23.00 56.90
N PRO A 983 -11.31 23.98 57.16
CA PRO A 983 -10.33 23.90 58.23
C PRO A 983 -10.99 24.18 59.59
N HIS A 984 -10.47 23.56 60.66
CA HIS A 984 -10.87 23.87 62.04
C HIS A 984 -9.70 24.51 62.81
N SER A 985 -10.01 25.58 63.53
CA SER A 985 -9.21 26.21 64.62
C SER A 985 -7.77 26.67 64.33
N SER A 986 -7.63 27.99 64.17
CA SER A 986 -6.48 28.83 64.55
C SER A 986 -6.17 28.74 66.08
N PRO A 987 -5.16 29.44 66.65
CA PRO A 987 -4.24 30.43 66.05
C PRO A 987 -2.74 30.29 66.41
N GLU A 988 -1.86 31.09 65.78
CA GLU A 988 -1.14 32.18 66.47
C GLU A 988 -0.42 33.13 65.48
N LEU A 989 -0.46 34.43 65.83
CA LEU A 989 0.54 35.52 65.68
C LEU A 989 1.60 35.50 64.53
N SER A 990 1.92 36.62 63.85
CA SER A 990 1.43 38.02 63.92
C SER A 990 2.06 38.91 62.82
N SER A 991 1.36 39.99 62.44
CA SER A 991 1.86 41.24 61.78
C SER A 991 2.63 41.13 60.44
N ASP A 992 2.24 41.78 59.34
CA ASP A 992 2.13 43.25 59.10
C ASP A 992 3.50 43.97 59.08
N GLU A 993 3.84 44.88 58.15
CA GLU A 993 3.04 45.47 57.04
C GLU A 993 3.92 46.12 55.94
N SER A 994 3.44 46.07 54.67
CA SER A 994 3.48 47.17 53.67
C SER A 994 4.76 47.62 52.90
N SER A 995 4.49 48.30 51.77
CA SER A 995 5.27 49.36 51.07
C SER A 995 6.41 49.05 50.06
N ASP A 996 6.00 49.00 48.77
CA ASP A 996 6.60 49.69 47.58
C ASP A 996 6.96 51.18 47.91
N PRO A 997 7.80 51.99 47.17
CA PRO A 997 8.30 51.82 45.78
C PRO A 997 9.75 52.22 45.36
N ARG A 998 10.18 51.67 44.20
CA ARG A 998 10.92 52.30 43.06
C ARG A 998 12.36 52.90 43.23
N LEU A 999 12.93 53.25 42.05
CA LEU A 999 14.07 54.17 41.74
C LEU A 999 15.49 53.59 41.93
N ARG A 1000 16.54 54.01 41.18
CA ARG A 1000 16.72 54.43 39.75
C ARG A 1000 18.22 54.76 39.52
N LEU A 1001 18.80 54.40 38.37
CA LEU A 1001 20.10 54.94 37.84
C LEU A 1001 21.33 54.63 38.74
N THR A 1002 22.62 54.81 38.42
CA THR A 1002 23.45 54.63 37.19
C THR A 1002 24.79 53.95 37.67
N GLU A 1003 25.94 53.78 36.98
CA GLU A 1003 26.53 54.32 35.75
C GLU A 1003 27.56 53.34 35.09
N ARG A 1004 28.74 53.81 34.63
CA ARG A 1004 29.88 53.04 34.07
C ARG A 1004 31.22 53.79 34.39
N PRO A 1005 32.39 53.46 33.80
CA PRO A 1005 33.27 52.27 33.89
C PRO A 1005 34.64 52.72 34.55
N PRO A 1006 35.90 52.41 34.11
CA PRO A 1006 36.52 51.30 33.34
C PRO A 1006 37.89 50.75 33.88
N ARG A 1007 38.49 49.80 33.11
CA ARG A 1007 39.94 49.42 33.01
C ARG A 1007 40.56 48.46 34.06
N ALA A 1008 41.49 47.64 33.55
CA ALA A 1008 42.34 46.64 34.26
C ALA A 1008 43.83 47.07 34.26
N PRO A 1009 44.75 46.35 34.96
CA PRO A 1009 45.53 45.30 34.27
C PRO A 1009 45.97 44.06 35.13
N ARG A 1010 46.80 43.19 34.54
CA ARG A 1010 47.44 41.93 35.02
C ARG A 1010 48.66 42.20 35.98
N PRO A 1011 49.43 41.22 36.60
CA PRO A 1011 49.65 39.80 36.21
C PRO A 1011 49.96 38.71 37.31
N ARG A 1012 50.30 37.49 36.79
CA ARG A 1012 50.96 36.23 37.30
C ARG A 1012 52.04 36.36 38.41
N PRO A 1013 52.50 35.29 39.17
CA PRO A 1013 52.98 33.97 38.61
C PRO A 1013 53.10 32.64 39.48
N PHE A 1014 53.55 31.56 38.79
CA PHE A 1014 54.29 30.32 39.22
C PHE A 1014 53.62 28.96 39.60
N LEU A 1015 54.43 27.87 39.50
CA LEU A 1015 54.16 26.40 39.52
C LEU A 1015 54.81 25.72 40.80
N PRO A 1016 55.21 24.40 40.94
CA PRO A 1016 55.04 23.12 40.15
C PRO A 1016 54.88 21.74 40.89
N MET A 1017 54.51 20.68 40.11
CA MET A 1017 54.88 19.22 40.25
C MET A 1017 54.48 18.44 41.55
N ALA A 1018 54.55 17.10 41.71
CA ALA A 1018 55.07 15.88 40.99
C ALA A 1018 54.35 14.60 41.57
N LEU A 1019 54.50 13.30 41.23
CA LEU A 1019 55.06 12.45 40.12
C LEU A 1019 54.76 10.95 40.47
N LEU A 1020 54.44 10.04 39.53
CA LEU A 1020 54.82 8.57 39.54
C LEU A 1020 54.29 7.77 38.31
N GLU A 1021 54.81 6.54 38.10
CA GLU A 1021 55.42 6.14 36.82
C GLU A 1021 55.45 4.61 36.54
N ARG A 1022 55.41 4.21 35.24
CA ARG A 1022 55.96 3.00 34.53
C ARG A 1022 55.00 2.52 33.43
N LEU A 1023 55.32 2.03 32.22
CA LEU A 1023 56.51 1.81 31.35
C LEU A 1023 56.57 0.37 30.79
N ALA A 1024 56.21 0.18 29.53
CA ALA A 1024 56.76 -0.80 28.58
C ALA A 1024 56.39 -0.40 27.13
N ALA A 1025 57.27 -0.59 26.14
CA ALA A 1025 57.01 -0.17 24.74
C ALA A 1025 57.91 -0.89 23.71
N ARG A 1026 57.45 -0.93 22.44
CA ARG A 1026 58.15 -1.22 21.15
C ARG A 1026 57.15 -0.81 20.03
N THR A 1027 57.41 0.03 19.01
CA THR A 1027 58.43 0.05 17.92
C THR A 1027 58.42 -1.21 17.06
N SER A 1028 58.32 -1.22 15.73
CA SER A 1028 58.16 -0.17 14.68
C SER A 1028 57.68 -0.89 13.37
N SER A 1029 57.55 -0.36 12.14
CA SER A 1029 58.22 0.73 11.40
C SER A 1029 57.40 1.21 10.18
N SER A 1030 57.92 2.13 9.37
CA SER A 1030 57.35 2.64 8.10
C SER A 1030 57.79 1.86 6.85
N GLY A 1031 56.95 1.81 5.81
CA GLY A 1031 57.40 1.73 4.40
C GLY A 1031 56.64 0.75 3.50
N ALA A 1032 56.37 1.19 2.26
CA ALA A 1032 55.45 0.62 1.26
C ALA A 1032 53.97 0.83 1.61
#